data_AF-A0A545TUB4-F1
#
_entry.id   AF-A0A545TUB4-F1
#
_cell.length_a   1.000
_cell.length_b   1.000
_cell.length_c   1.000
_cell.angle_alpha   90.00
_cell.angle_beta   90.00
_cell.angle_gamma   90.00
#
_symmetry.space_group_name_H-M   'P 1'
#
loop_
_entity.id
_entity.type
_entity.pdbx_description
1 polymer ?
#
loop_
_entity_poly.entity_id
_entity_poly.type
_entity_poly.pdbx_seq_one_letter_code
_entity_poly.pdbx_strand_id
1 'polypeptide(L)'
;MALEFNGTSSRVVYSNVGNLNAGAKSILLDFFLPGSAFQINNDFFSATRNSGQDTFQNFLLQLSDEGGTNNSVRAAHFGAVTGQAYTASDVLTVGQWNRIVWTCSDCSAPSVLNTKIYVNGVSQAIFGGSTGSNLGATNGDVCIGNRAHLDRGINGQIARFALVDRVADESEVSQFELGLPPDAIFSNNDFLLKPTTTYLSNWNSVIGGNTNTASLSNVNQALDPTYGLASTSTRLTSLRQTISVTNSTPSGQSVLSGQSSLSVPAQLLTSTVVPPVADVGVSGEFDGATLDAGASSVQLSGLDATVTLVPRKFPYRNAGNDWLTVQALVSGVNSVNSIEFRLSETDFDFDQKFTPETKLWWRPVLGSKEEWTLFDNNVLANGTLSASNNSSFSTPDIYVADQPGYYYGDVVNDIGEWLSSPFVTPTSGAETDGSISTLTSIEDENGRISGPLKQHALRIADDSVLVHPKIGAKLRILAFANVHSGEMVAKWAVKGFVDWLIGSSNEAADVRRNFEVFVVWVNSTGLFLGHPVGSEFTGTFAHKNLNRDWGDFDLEASRNVRNWITSDLNNELDFIIDFHNLTWSTDDRIFRDPTSVAIEFSDAVDARYSGNITQQENTAPSGFTTYYYKINHGIEGATLEPRRGSNSLSNYQQFGSAVGAALQDMLESGAFGRFTRSSTQLPYPGMFGRVSVVGFTTVRSVITAVW
;
A
#
# COMPACT_ATOMS: atom_id res chain seq x y z
N MET A 1 -3.01 -13.23 -12.47
CA MET A 1 -2.68 -14.18 -11.37
C MET A 1 -1.18 -14.08 -11.16
N ALA A 2 -0.73 -13.27 -10.20
CA ALA A 2 0.70 -13.09 -9.92
C ALA A 2 1.08 -13.98 -8.72
N LEU A 3 2.21 -14.68 -8.85
CA LEU A 3 2.87 -15.32 -7.72
C LEU A 3 3.79 -14.28 -7.09
N GLU A 4 3.62 -14.02 -5.80
CA GLU A 4 4.52 -13.14 -5.05
C GLU A 4 5.22 -13.95 -3.96
N PHE A 5 6.54 -13.87 -3.94
CA PHE A 5 7.37 -14.58 -2.96
C PHE A 5 7.52 -13.67 -1.73
N ASN A 6 6.86 -14.02 -0.62
CA ASN A 6 6.78 -13.17 0.57
C ASN A 6 8.03 -13.17 1.48
N GLY A 7 9.17 -13.66 1.00
CA GLY A 7 10.44 -13.64 1.74
C GLY A 7 10.46 -14.40 3.08
N THR A 8 9.38 -15.07 3.49
CA THR A 8 9.24 -15.65 4.85
C THR A 8 8.65 -17.05 4.89
N SER A 9 8.06 -17.57 3.80
CA SER A 9 7.60 -18.95 3.75
C SER A 9 7.98 -19.67 2.45
N SER A 10 8.45 -20.90 2.60
CA SER A 10 9.02 -21.73 1.54
C SER A 10 8.03 -22.74 0.94
N ARG A 11 6.72 -22.39 0.89
CA ARG A 11 5.68 -23.32 0.44
C ARG A 11 4.70 -22.67 -0.54
N VAL A 12 4.98 -22.82 -1.84
CA VAL A 12 3.97 -22.61 -2.89
C VAL A 12 3.23 -23.93 -3.10
N VAL A 13 2.02 -24.08 -2.54
CA VAL A 13 1.13 -25.20 -2.87
C VAL A 13 0.21 -24.76 -4.00
N TYR A 14 0.44 -25.29 -5.20
CA TYR A 14 -0.50 -25.18 -6.31
C TYR A 14 -1.65 -26.19 -6.13
N SER A 15 -2.87 -25.71 -5.92
CA SER A 15 -4.09 -26.51 -6.07
C SER A 15 -4.80 -26.09 -7.36
N ASN A 16 -4.88 -27.03 -8.31
CA ASN A 16 -5.67 -26.95 -9.55
C ASN A 16 -5.47 -25.70 -10.42
N VAL A 17 -4.36 -25.64 -11.16
CA VAL A 17 -4.34 -24.89 -12.42
C VAL A 17 -5.06 -25.75 -13.45
N GLY A 18 -6.22 -25.29 -13.93
CA GLY A 18 -6.77 -25.81 -15.17
C GLY A 18 -5.70 -25.71 -16.26
N ASN A 19 -5.56 -26.75 -17.08
CA ASN A 19 -4.58 -26.87 -18.17
C ASN A 19 -4.00 -25.53 -18.68
N LEU A 20 -2.71 -25.27 -18.43
CA LEU A 20 -1.94 -24.19 -19.06
C LEU A 20 -1.89 -24.31 -20.61
N ASN A 21 -2.46 -25.38 -21.16
CA ASN A 21 -2.41 -25.75 -22.56
C ASN A 21 -3.15 -24.80 -23.51
N ALA A 22 -3.91 -23.79 -23.04
CA ALA A 22 -4.67 -22.90 -23.92
C ALA A 22 -4.29 -21.42 -23.76
N GLY A 23 -3.97 -20.78 -24.89
CA GLY A 23 -3.84 -19.32 -25.02
C GLY A 23 -2.42 -18.78 -24.89
N ALA A 24 -2.30 -17.48 -25.15
CA ALA A 24 -1.06 -16.72 -25.03
C ALA A 24 -0.58 -16.64 -23.57
N LYS A 25 0.73 -16.71 -23.34
CA LYS A 25 1.35 -16.60 -22.01
C LYS A 25 2.67 -15.85 -22.06
N SER A 26 3.06 -15.26 -20.92
CA SER A 26 4.43 -14.80 -20.67
C SER A 26 4.89 -15.21 -19.28
N ILE A 27 6.16 -15.59 -19.14
CA ILE A 27 6.80 -15.94 -17.89
C ILE A 27 7.96 -14.95 -17.69
N LEU A 28 8.01 -14.32 -16.53
CA LEU A 28 9.04 -13.36 -16.12
C LEU A 28 9.82 -13.94 -14.94
N LEU A 29 11.15 -13.80 -14.96
CA LEU A 29 12.06 -14.20 -13.89
C LEU A 29 13.17 -13.16 -13.69
N ASP A 30 13.32 -12.67 -12.46
CA ASP A 30 14.42 -11.76 -12.05
C ASP A 30 15.30 -12.44 -10.99
N PHE A 31 16.59 -12.58 -11.26
CA PHE A 31 17.53 -13.34 -10.41
C PHE A 31 18.95 -12.77 -10.40
N PHE A 32 19.66 -12.89 -9.28
CA PHE A 32 21.04 -12.47 -9.09
C PHE A 32 21.99 -13.67 -9.19
N LEU A 33 23.07 -13.52 -9.97
CA LEU A 33 24.12 -14.53 -10.11
C LEU A 33 25.36 -14.14 -9.27
N PRO A 34 25.67 -14.80 -8.14
CA PRO A 34 26.81 -14.44 -7.30
C PRO A 34 28.16 -14.85 -7.93
N GLY A 35 29.12 -13.93 -7.88
CA GLY A 35 30.47 -13.90 -8.50
C GLY A 35 31.45 -15.06 -8.39
N SER A 36 31.10 -16.27 -7.95
CA SER A 36 32.09 -17.33 -7.72
C SER A 36 31.56 -18.73 -8.06
N ALA A 37 32.41 -19.53 -8.73
CA ALA A 37 32.29 -20.96 -9.04
C ALA A 37 30.89 -21.56 -8.79
N PHE A 38 30.09 -21.60 -9.86
CA PHE A 38 28.73 -22.09 -9.88
C PHE A 38 28.68 -23.56 -9.42
N GLN A 39 28.37 -23.82 -8.15
CA GLN A 39 28.20 -25.18 -7.64
C GLN A 39 26.73 -25.60 -7.73
N ILE A 40 26.51 -26.77 -8.33
CA ILE A 40 25.24 -27.47 -8.39
C ILE A 40 24.92 -27.97 -6.98
N ASN A 41 23.99 -27.31 -6.31
CA ASN A 41 23.31 -27.88 -5.16
C ASN A 41 21.89 -28.29 -5.55
N ASN A 42 21.52 -29.48 -5.10
CA ASN A 42 20.22 -30.08 -5.35
C ASN A 42 19.12 -29.31 -4.60
N ASP A 43 17.96 -29.17 -5.26
CA ASP A 43 16.60 -28.95 -4.74
C ASP A 43 15.97 -27.57 -5.05
N PHE A 44 15.18 -27.52 -6.14
CA PHE A 44 14.08 -26.54 -6.30
C PHE A 44 12.97 -27.10 -7.22
N PHE A 45 11.71 -26.97 -6.79
CA PHE A 45 10.45 -27.43 -7.42
C PHE A 45 10.36 -28.92 -7.82
N SER A 46 9.60 -29.70 -7.05
CA SER A 46 8.96 -30.93 -7.58
C SER A 46 7.44 -30.77 -7.60
N ALA A 47 6.84 -31.06 -8.75
CA ALA A 47 5.40 -31.29 -8.85
C ALA A 47 5.19 -32.80 -8.91
N THR A 48 4.46 -33.34 -7.92
CA THR A 48 4.15 -34.77 -7.87
C THR A 48 3.24 -35.15 -9.03
N ARG A 49 3.66 -36.18 -9.77
CA ARG A 49 2.97 -36.69 -10.96
C ARG A 49 1.67 -37.39 -10.56
N ASN A 50 0.51 -36.78 -10.82
CA ASN A 50 -0.75 -37.53 -10.90
C ASN A 50 -0.78 -38.22 -12.27
N SER A 51 -0.63 -39.54 -12.28
CA SER A 51 -0.65 -40.38 -13.47
C SER A 51 -1.96 -40.24 -14.22
N GLY A 52 -1.95 -39.63 -15.42
CA GLY A 52 -3.04 -39.81 -16.38
C GLY A 52 -3.50 -38.61 -17.21
N GLN A 53 -2.91 -37.41 -17.11
CA GLN A 53 -3.32 -36.29 -17.98
C GLN A 53 -2.13 -35.60 -18.65
N ASP A 54 -2.16 -35.58 -19.99
CA ASP A 54 -1.25 -34.84 -20.88
C ASP A 54 -1.45 -33.33 -20.71
N THR A 55 -0.91 -32.84 -19.60
CA THR A 55 -0.89 -31.44 -19.19
C THR A 55 0.54 -30.96 -19.28
N PHE A 56 0.72 -29.73 -19.76
CA PHE A 56 2.00 -29.03 -19.97
C PHE A 56 3.18 -29.68 -19.25
N GLN A 57 3.91 -30.53 -19.96
CA GLN A 57 5.08 -31.17 -19.41
C GLN A 57 6.21 -30.12 -19.45
N ASN A 58 6.43 -29.50 -18.30
CA ASN A 58 7.67 -28.86 -17.84
C ASN A 58 8.26 -27.74 -18.71
N PHE A 59 8.16 -26.50 -18.21
CA PHE A 59 9.11 -25.45 -18.55
C PHE A 59 10.48 -25.81 -17.95
N LEU A 60 11.53 -25.74 -18.77
CA LEU A 60 12.92 -25.89 -18.33
C LEU A 60 13.71 -24.69 -18.85
N LEU A 61 14.27 -23.88 -17.95
CA LEU A 61 15.35 -22.96 -18.28
C LEU A 61 16.67 -23.65 -17.95
N GLN A 62 17.47 -23.98 -18.95
CA GLN A 62 18.82 -24.51 -18.73
C GLN A 62 19.85 -23.41 -19.01
N LEU A 63 20.74 -23.16 -18.05
CA LEU A 63 21.87 -22.25 -18.15
C LEU A 63 23.14 -23.10 -18.27
N SER A 64 23.83 -23.07 -19.40
CA SER A 64 25.07 -23.82 -19.58
C SER A 64 26.32 -22.95 -19.46
N ASP A 65 27.33 -23.47 -18.74
CA ASP A 65 28.71 -23.01 -18.83
C ASP A 65 29.37 -23.81 -19.95
N GLU A 66 29.28 -23.31 -21.19
CA GLU A 66 30.00 -23.89 -22.33
C GLU A 66 31.50 -23.56 -22.25
N GLY A 67 32.17 -24.13 -21.25
CA GLY A 67 33.61 -24.33 -21.23
C GLY A 67 34.47 -23.06 -21.31
N GLY A 68 34.81 -22.49 -20.15
CA GLY A 68 36.16 -22.00 -19.92
C GLY A 68 36.28 -20.60 -19.32
N THR A 69 36.64 -20.56 -18.03
CA THR A 69 37.39 -19.49 -17.33
C THR A 69 36.83 -18.05 -17.29
N ASN A 70 35.68 -17.76 -17.89
CA ASN A 70 35.13 -16.40 -17.89
C ASN A 70 33.74 -16.38 -17.24
N ASN A 71 33.52 -15.37 -16.38
CA ASN A 71 32.32 -15.06 -15.61
C ASN A 71 31.06 -14.78 -16.48
N SER A 72 30.73 -15.65 -17.43
CA SER A 72 29.66 -15.50 -18.42
C SER A 72 28.95 -16.83 -18.63
N VAL A 73 27.65 -16.89 -18.32
CA VAL A 73 26.77 -18.02 -18.67
C VAL A 73 26.21 -17.74 -20.07
N ARG A 74 26.36 -18.68 -21.03
CA ARG A 74 26.23 -18.38 -22.47
C ARG A 74 24.98 -18.89 -23.18
N ALA A 75 24.18 -19.77 -22.58
CA ALA A 75 22.96 -20.23 -23.22
C ALA A 75 21.81 -20.38 -22.23
N ALA A 76 20.65 -19.85 -22.60
CA ALA A 76 19.37 -20.16 -21.99
C ALA A 76 18.62 -21.09 -22.95
N HIS A 77 18.46 -22.36 -22.57
CA HIS A 77 17.64 -23.31 -23.33
C HIS A 77 16.22 -23.39 -22.75
N PHE A 78 15.22 -23.39 -23.62
CA PHE A 78 13.81 -23.53 -23.31
C PHE A 78 13.24 -24.71 -24.08
N GLY A 79 12.72 -25.73 -23.40
CA GLY A 79 12.20 -26.94 -24.04
C GLY A 79 10.72 -27.16 -23.78
N ALA A 80 10.00 -27.65 -24.80
CA ALA A 80 8.72 -28.35 -24.62
C ALA A 80 8.95 -29.86 -24.81
N VAL A 81 8.22 -30.73 -24.10
CA VAL A 81 8.43 -32.20 -24.18
C VAL A 81 8.09 -32.79 -25.56
N THR A 82 7.59 -31.99 -26.51
CA THR A 82 7.55 -32.35 -27.93
C THR A 82 8.95 -32.53 -28.56
N GLY A 83 10.03 -32.33 -27.81
CA GLY A 83 11.42 -32.58 -28.23
C GLY A 83 12.05 -31.40 -28.97
N GLN A 84 11.37 -30.25 -28.99
CA GLN A 84 11.91 -29.01 -29.53
C GLN A 84 12.52 -28.18 -28.39
N ALA A 85 13.81 -27.88 -28.56
CA ALA A 85 14.54 -26.96 -27.70
C ALA A 85 14.79 -25.66 -28.47
N TYR A 86 14.58 -24.55 -27.77
CA TYR A 86 14.80 -23.19 -28.22
C TYR A 86 15.99 -22.64 -27.45
N THR A 87 17.06 -22.31 -28.15
CA THR A 87 18.26 -21.76 -27.52
C THR A 87 18.35 -20.28 -27.83
N ALA A 88 18.46 -19.46 -26.79
CA ALA A 88 18.90 -18.09 -26.86
C ALA A 88 20.37 -18.04 -26.43
N SER A 89 21.24 -17.52 -27.29
CA SER A 89 22.65 -17.30 -26.97
C SER A 89 22.84 -15.88 -26.46
N ASP A 90 22.89 -15.69 -25.14
CA ASP A 90 23.26 -14.41 -24.54
C ASP A 90 24.15 -14.62 -23.33
N VAL A 91 24.91 -13.59 -22.97
CA VAL A 91 25.79 -13.59 -21.81
C VAL A 91 25.02 -13.03 -20.61
N LEU A 92 24.66 -13.89 -19.67
CA LEU A 92 24.24 -13.43 -18.35
C LEU A 92 25.46 -12.91 -17.58
N THR A 93 25.31 -11.75 -16.95
CA THR A 93 26.41 -11.11 -16.24
C THR A 93 26.41 -11.59 -14.79
N VAL A 94 27.51 -12.21 -14.36
CA VAL A 94 27.71 -12.61 -12.97
C VAL A 94 28.04 -11.37 -12.12
N GLY A 95 27.59 -11.35 -10.88
CA GLY A 95 27.69 -10.23 -9.95
C GLY A 95 26.60 -9.18 -10.15
N GLN A 96 25.59 -9.48 -10.97
CA GLN A 96 24.50 -8.57 -11.31
C GLN A 96 23.15 -9.29 -11.32
N TRP A 97 22.08 -8.51 -11.21
CA TRP A 97 20.72 -8.97 -11.48
C TRP A 97 20.52 -9.21 -12.97
N ASN A 98 19.88 -10.31 -13.30
CA ASN A 98 19.52 -10.71 -14.66
C ASN A 98 18.01 -10.93 -14.72
N ARG A 99 17.40 -10.58 -15.85
CA ARG A 99 15.99 -10.77 -16.16
C ARG A 99 15.84 -11.66 -17.37
N ILE A 100 14.91 -12.60 -17.30
CA ILE A 100 14.49 -13.42 -18.42
C ILE A 100 12.97 -13.31 -18.58
N VAL A 101 12.51 -12.99 -19.79
CA VAL A 101 11.10 -13.08 -20.17
C VAL A 101 10.93 -14.07 -21.31
N TRP A 102 10.08 -15.07 -21.12
CA TRP A 102 9.65 -15.98 -22.16
C TRP A 102 8.20 -15.68 -22.51
N THR A 103 7.87 -15.55 -23.79
CA THR A 103 6.51 -15.29 -24.25
C THR A 103 6.13 -16.30 -25.32
N CYS A 104 4.88 -16.73 -25.34
CA CYS A 104 4.37 -17.65 -26.34
C CYS A 104 2.91 -17.33 -26.68
N SER A 105 2.60 -17.08 -27.95
CA SER A 105 1.25 -16.72 -28.39
C SER A 105 0.32 -17.92 -28.55
N ASP A 106 0.88 -19.13 -28.66
CA ASP A 106 0.15 -20.39 -28.65
C ASP A 106 0.97 -21.47 -27.93
N CYS A 107 0.74 -21.57 -26.61
CA CYS A 107 1.46 -22.51 -25.78
C CYS A 107 1.03 -23.97 -26.01
N SER A 108 -0.06 -24.22 -26.75
CA SER A 108 -0.47 -25.58 -27.09
C SER A 108 0.48 -26.26 -28.10
N ALA A 109 1.17 -25.45 -28.92
CA ALA A 109 2.13 -25.89 -29.93
C ALA A 109 3.25 -24.83 -30.10
N PRO A 110 4.17 -24.69 -29.13
CA PRO A 110 5.25 -23.72 -29.21
C PRO A 110 6.17 -24.02 -30.40
N SER A 111 6.50 -22.98 -31.16
CA SER A 111 7.34 -22.94 -32.37
C SER A 111 8.26 -21.71 -32.32
N VAL A 112 9.31 -21.68 -33.13
CA VAL A 112 10.13 -20.46 -33.31
C VAL A 112 9.31 -19.26 -33.82
N LEU A 113 8.14 -19.49 -34.42
CA LEU A 113 7.29 -18.44 -34.99
C LEU A 113 6.37 -17.79 -33.95
N ASN A 114 6.06 -18.49 -32.86
CA ASN A 114 5.10 -18.04 -31.85
C ASN A 114 5.71 -17.85 -30.47
N THR A 115 7.03 -18.05 -30.34
CA THR A 115 7.78 -17.92 -29.08
C THR A 115 8.79 -16.79 -29.19
N LYS A 116 8.94 -15.98 -28.13
CA LYS A 116 10.02 -15.00 -27.99
C LYS A 116 10.67 -15.13 -26.62
N ILE A 117 11.97 -14.87 -26.57
CA ILE A 117 12.76 -14.79 -25.34
C ILE A 117 13.40 -13.42 -25.29
N TYR A 118 13.39 -12.81 -24.11
CA TYR A 118 14.07 -11.57 -23.82
C TYR A 118 15.01 -11.80 -22.64
N VAL A 119 16.22 -11.27 -22.74
CA VAL A 119 17.23 -11.28 -21.68
C VAL A 119 17.58 -9.83 -21.40
N ASN A 120 17.41 -9.37 -20.16
CA ASN A 120 17.66 -7.98 -19.75
C ASN A 120 17.04 -6.95 -20.71
N GLY A 121 15.76 -7.13 -21.03
CA GLY A 121 15.03 -6.25 -21.93
C GLY A 121 15.26 -6.51 -23.43
N VAL A 122 16.30 -7.25 -23.81
CA VAL A 122 16.72 -7.45 -25.20
C VAL A 122 16.16 -8.74 -25.78
N SER A 123 15.47 -8.65 -26.92
CA SER A 123 14.95 -9.82 -27.64
C SER A 123 16.07 -10.68 -28.21
N GLN A 124 15.97 -11.99 -28.00
CA GLN A 124 16.98 -12.96 -28.38
C GLN A 124 16.57 -13.74 -29.63
N ALA A 125 17.56 -14.00 -30.49
CA ALA A 125 17.37 -14.93 -31.60
C ALA A 125 17.12 -16.35 -31.05
N ILE A 126 16.10 -17.01 -31.58
CA ILE A 126 15.73 -18.36 -31.18
C ILE A 126 16.08 -19.33 -32.30
N PHE A 127 16.86 -20.34 -31.98
CA PHE A 127 17.15 -21.45 -32.90
C PHE A 127 16.29 -22.66 -32.52
N GLY A 128 15.46 -23.12 -33.47
CA GLY A 128 14.71 -24.36 -33.33
C GLY A 128 15.61 -25.55 -33.65
N GLY A 129 16.01 -26.31 -32.63
CA GLY A 129 16.74 -27.57 -32.81
C GLY A 129 15.81 -28.75 -32.60
N SER A 130 15.79 -29.70 -33.55
CA SER A 130 15.32 -31.05 -33.27
C SER A 130 16.36 -31.76 -32.43
N THR A 131 16.35 -31.56 -31.11
CA THR A 131 17.13 -32.44 -30.23
C THR A 131 16.37 -33.76 -30.13
N GLY A 132 16.69 -34.68 -31.03
CA GLY A 132 16.40 -36.09 -30.81
C GLY A 132 16.99 -36.47 -29.45
N SER A 133 16.11 -36.93 -28.55
CA SER A 133 16.43 -37.46 -27.23
C SER A 133 17.28 -36.56 -26.31
N ASN A 134 16.60 -35.94 -25.34
CA ASN A 134 17.15 -35.34 -24.12
C ASN A 134 18.04 -34.11 -24.33
N LEU A 135 17.60 -32.96 -23.79
CA LEU A 135 18.54 -31.92 -23.33
C LEU A 135 19.50 -32.57 -22.32
N GLY A 136 20.68 -32.95 -22.80
CA GLY A 136 21.74 -33.53 -21.99
C GLY A 136 22.38 -32.42 -21.18
N ALA A 137 21.95 -32.24 -19.94
CA ALA A 137 22.61 -31.32 -19.04
C ALA A 137 23.99 -31.90 -18.70
N THR A 138 25.06 -31.20 -19.08
CA THR A 138 26.44 -31.55 -18.74
C THR A 138 26.75 -31.15 -17.28
N ASN A 139 27.87 -31.64 -16.74
CA ASN A 139 28.37 -31.17 -15.44
C ASN A 139 28.78 -29.70 -15.60
N GLY A 140 27.95 -28.79 -15.08
CA GLY A 140 28.10 -27.33 -15.23
C GLY A 140 26.78 -26.62 -15.52
N ASP A 141 25.77 -27.36 -15.96
CA ASP A 141 24.49 -26.76 -16.35
C ASP A 141 23.54 -26.58 -15.16
N VAL A 142 22.93 -25.41 -15.09
CA VAL A 142 21.87 -25.03 -14.14
C VAL A 142 20.52 -25.23 -14.79
N CYS A 143 19.52 -25.68 -14.03
CA CYS A 143 18.18 -25.91 -14.57
C CYS A 143 17.14 -25.28 -13.64
N ILE A 144 16.12 -24.60 -14.20
CA ILE A 144 14.90 -24.20 -13.48
C ILE A 144 13.72 -24.92 -14.12
N GLY A 145 13.12 -25.88 -13.41
CA GLY A 145 11.95 -26.62 -13.88
C GLY A 145 11.96 -28.11 -13.53
N ASN A 146 10.78 -28.74 -13.56
CA ASN A 146 10.61 -30.16 -13.22
C ASN A 146 11.11 -31.06 -14.37
N ARG A 147 12.01 -32.01 -14.10
CA ARG A 147 12.46 -33.01 -15.10
C ARG A 147 12.06 -34.46 -14.76
N ALA A 148 11.16 -34.63 -13.80
CA ALA A 148 10.76 -35.93 -13.24
C ALA A 148 11.82 -36.69 -12.43
N HIS A 149 13.13 -36.53 -12.60
CA HIS A 149 14.12 -37.16 -11.70
C HIS A 149 15.46 -36.41 -11.64
N LEU A 150 15.78 -35.85 -10.47
CA LEU A 150 17.06 -35.28 -10.02
C LEU A 150 17.11 -33.75 -10.04
N ASP A 151 17.00 -33.25 -8.82
CA ASP A 151 16.97 -31.89 -8.35
C ASP A 151 18.19 -31.05 -8.74
N ARG A 152 17.98 -29.90 -9.37
CA ARG A 152 19.05 -28.93 -9.67
C ARG A 152 18.50 -27.53 -9.45
N GLY A 153 19.21 -26.72 -8.66
CA GLY A 153 18.84 -25.35 -8.33
C GLY A 153 19.83 -24.31 -8.84
N ILE A 154 19.44 -23.03 -8.76
CA ILE A 154 20.35 -21.90 -8.92
C ILE A 154 20.98 -21.58 -7.56
N ASN A 155 22.30 -21.44 -7.51
CA ASN A 155 22.96 -20.75 -6.39
C ASN A 155 22.93 -19.24 -6.67
N GLY A 156 21.92 -18.53 -6.14
CA GLY A 156 21.66 -17.12 -6.40
C GLY A 156 20.38 -16.60 -5.72
N GLN A 157 20.10 -15.31 -5.82
CA GLN A 157 18.87 -14.71 -5.28
C GLN A 157 17.80 -14.61 -6.37
N ILE A 158 16.52 -14.76 -6.04
CA ILE A 158 15.40 -14.52 -6.97
C ILE A 158 14.55 -13.39 -6.38
N ALA A 159 14.38 -12.31 -7.13
CA ALA A 159 13.54 -11.18 -6.72
C ALA A 159 12.10 -11.34 -7.21
N ARG A 160 11.90 -11.98 -8.37
CA ARG A 160 10.58 -12.05 -9.01
C ARG A 160 10.41 -13.30 -9.87
N PHE A 161 9.22 -13.90 -9.81
CA PHE A 161 8.73 -14.86 -10.78
C PHE A 161 7.25 -14.62 -11.05
N ALA A 162 6.86 -14.36 -12.29
CA ALA A 162 5.47 -14.07 -12.64
C ALA A 162 5.00 -14.83 -13.88
N LEU A 163 3.73 -15.23 -13.87
CA LEU A 163 3.02 -15.77 -15.03
C LEU A 163 1.96 -14.76 -15.48
N VAL A 164 2.00 -14.39 -16.74
CA VAL A 164 1.09 -13.43 -17.37
C VAL A 164 0.24 -14.15 -18.41
N ASP A 165 -1.08 -13.97 -18.36
CA ASP A 165 -2.04 -14.67 -19.21
C ASP A 165 -2.25 -13.97 -20.58
N ARG A 166 -1.15 -13.48 -21.17
CA ARG A 166 -1.06 -12.85 -22.50
C ARG A 166 0.40 -12.78 -22.96
N VAL A 167 0.62 -12.48 -24.24
CA VAL A 167 1.96 -12.19 -24.78
C VAL A 167 2.36 -10.78 -24.38
N ALA A 168 3.49 -10.65 -23.69
CA ALA A 168 4.14 -9.37 -23.45
C ALA A 168 4.92 -8.95 -24.69
N ASP A 169 4.74 -7.71 -25.12
CA ASP A 169 5.52 -7.13 -26.21
C ASP A 169 6.86 -6.56 -25.71
N GLU A 170 7.73 -6.15 -26.63
CA GLU A 170 9.06 -5.64 -26.31
C GLU A 170 9.00 -4.34 -25.49
N SER A 171 8.00 -3.49 -25.73
CA SER A 171 7.80 -2.25 -24.96
C SER A 171 7.46 -2.57 -23.51
N GLU A 172 6.55 -3.52 -23.29
CA GLU A 172 6.18 -3.96 -21.95
C GLU A 172 7.33 -4.66 -21.22
N VAL A 173 8.08 -5.50 -21.94
CA VAL A 173 9.27 -6.16 -21.39
C VAL A 173 10.31 -5.14 -20.93
N SER A 174 10.53 -4.08 -21.70
CA SER A 174 11.42 -2.98 -21.32
C SER A 174 10.88 -2.14 -20.15
N GLN A 175 9.56 -1.99 -20.02
CA GLN A 175 8.94 -1.26 -18.91
C GLN A 175 8.98 -2.01 -17.59
N PHE A 176 9.17 -3.34 -17.60
CA PHE A 176 9.43 -4.07 -16.35
C PHE A 176 10.72 -3.57 -15.63
N GLU A 177 11.58 -2.78 -16.26
CA GLU A 177 12.87 -2.30 -15.71
C GLU A 177 12.77 -1.24 -14.60
N LEU A 178 11.62 -0.60 -14.39
CA LEU A 178 11.52 0.60 -13.54
C LEU A 178 11.31 0.36 -12.03
N GLY A 179 11.66 -0.80 -11.47
CA GLY A 179 11.33 -1.06 -10.06
C GLY A 179 12.03 -2.21 -9.34
N LEU A 180 13.30 -2.50 -9.62
CA LEU A 180 14.09 -3.34 -8.72
C LEU A 180 14.74 -2.45 -7.64
N PRO A 181 14.58 -2.73 -6.33
CA PRO A 181 15.26 -1.98 -5.30
C PRO A 181 16.78 -2.14 -5.45
N PRO A 182 17.58 -1.07 -5.38
CA PRO A 182 19.05 -1.16 -5.44
C PRO A 182 19.67 -2.00 -4.30
N ASP A 183 18.94 -2.19 -3.20
CA ASP A 183 19.47 -2.68 -1.92
C ASP A 183 18.75 -3.92 -1.39
N ALA A 184 18.56 -4.95 -2.21
CA ALA A 184 18.19 -6.28 -1.71
C ALA A 184 19.38 -6.93 -0.95
N ILE A 185 19.70 -6.41 0.24
CA ILE A 185 20.67 -7.02 1.16
C ILE A 185 19.99 -8.21 1.84
N PHE A 186 20.10 -9.40 1.24
CA PHE A 186 19.88 -10.64 1.98
C PHE A 186 21.23 -11.15 2.50
N SER A 187 21.37 -11.13 3.82
CA SER A 187 22.52 -11.73 4.51
C SER A 187 22.62 -13.23 4.20
N ASN A 188 23.86 -13.75 4.22
CA ASN A 188 24.27 -15.13 3.95
C ASN A 188 23.45 -16.20 4.71
N ASN A 189 22.23 -16.49 4.26
CA ASN A 189 21.48 -17.64 4.71
C ASN A 189 21.44 -18.66 3.57
N ASP A 190 22.16 -19.75 3.76
CA ASP A 190 21.94 -20.98 3.01
C ASP A 190 20.45 -21.34 3.14
N PHE A 191 19.71 -21.30 2.01
CA PHE A 191 18.32 -21.71 1.96
C PHE A 191 18.24 -23.23 2.10
N LEU A 192 18.01 -23.74 3.32
CA LEU A 192 17.88 -25.17 3.61
C LEU A 192 16.40 -25.57 3.68
N LEU A 193 15.91 -26.29 2.67
CA LEU A 193 14.63 -27.00 2.74
C LEU A 193 14.86 -28.39 3.37
N LYS A 194 14.27 -28.65 4.53
CA LYS A 194 14.24 -30.01 5.11
C LYS A 194 13.35 -30.92 4.25
N PRO A 195 13.75 -32.17 3.98
CA PRO A 195 12.93 -33.09 3.21
C PRO A 195 11.76 -33.62 4.05
N THR A 196 10.58 -33.62 3.43
CA THR A 196 9.47 -34.53 3.75
C THR A 196 9.32 -35.40 2.50
N THR A 197 9.45 -36.74 2.53
CA THR A 197 8.61 -37.66 3.29
C THR A 197 9.15 -39.11 3.32
N THR A 198 9.07 -39.74 4.51
CA THR A 198 8.69 -41.14 4.84
C THR A 198 9.36 -42.35 4.15
N TYR A 199 9.92 -43.32 4.91
CA TYR A 199 9.72 -44.78 4.75
C TYR A 199 10.45 -45.59 5.86
N LEU A 200 9.69 -46.09 6.84
CA LEU A 200 9.98 -47.38 7.49
C LEU A 200 9.09 -48.42 6.79
N SER A 201 9.62 -49.05 5.75
CA SER A 201 9.12 -50.35 5.29
C SER A 201 10.07 -51.43 5.80
N ASN A 202 9.67 -52.13 6.86
CA ASN A 202 10.16 -53.47 7.09
C ASN A 202 9.32 -54.45 6.26
N TRP A 203 10.00 -55.09 5.32
CA TRP A 203 10.04 -56.54 5.11
C TRP A 203 8.77 -57.32 4.70
N ASN A 204 8.93 -57.97 3.54
CA ASN A 204 8.57 -59.35 3.21
C ASN A 204 7.09 -59.78 3.17
N SER A 205 6.70 -60.14 1.93
CA SER A 205 5.99 -61.36 1.49
C SER A 205 4.76 -61.87 2.27
N VAL A 206 3.79 -62.37 1.48
CA VAL A 206 3.03 -63.64 1.66
C VAL A 206 1.58 -63.47 1.16
N ILE A 207 1.32 -64.10 0.01
CA ILE A 207 0.09 -64.80 -0.42
C ILE A 207 -1.16 -63.97 -0.79
N GLY A 208 -1.38 -63.84 -2.11
CA GLY A 208 -2.45 -64.54 -2.86
C GLY A 208 -3.90 -64.05 -2.75
N GLY A 209 -4.56 -63.87 -3.90
CA GLY A 209 -6.04 -63.99 -3.98
C GLY A 209 -6.78 -63.21 -5.07
N ASN A 210 -6.89 -63.83 -6.26
CA ASN A 210 -8.09 -63.95 -7.11
C ASN A 210 -8.94 -62.74 -7.60
N THR A 211 -8.93 -62.59 -8.93
CA THR A 211 -10.06 -62.60 -9.90
C THR A 211 -11.42 -61.98 -9.51
N ASN A 212 -11.93 -61.03 -10.31
CA ASN A 212 -13.03 -61.29 -11.27
C ASN A 212 -13.48 -60.05 -12.09
N THR A 213 -13.86 -60.37 -13.32
CA THR A 213 -14.65 -59.68 -14.36
C THR A 213 -15.98 -59.04 -13.90
N ALA A 214 -16.42 -57.94 -14.53
CA ALA A 214 -17.63 -57.88 -15.38
C ALA A 214 -18.05 -56.44 -15.76
N SER A 215 -18.40 -56.27 -17.04
CA SER A 215 -19.20 -55.16 -17.60
C SER A 215 -20.70 -55.35 -17.33
N LEU A 216 -21.50 -54.27 -17.45
CA LEU A 216 -22.94 -54.12 -17.84
C LEU A 216 -23.60 -52.99 -17.02
N SER A 217 -23.90 -51.81 -17.59
CA SER A 217 -25.07 -51.40 -18.40
C SER A 217 -26.32 -51.02 -17.61
N ASN A 218 -26.85 -49.82 -17.93
CA ASN A 218 -28.24 -49.33 -17.84
C ASN A 218 -28.99 -49.35 -16.49
N VAL A 219 -29.34 -48.15 -16.01
CA VAL A 219 -30.66 -47.91 -15.41
C VAL A 219 -31.18 -46.55 -15.88
N ASN A 220 -32.36 -46.58 -16.49
CA ASN A 220 -33.16 -45.42 -16.86
C ASN A 220 -34.50 -45.55 -16.11
N GLN A 221 -35.06 -44.41 -15.71
CA GLN A 221 -36.39 -44.17 -15.09
C GLN A 221 -36.55 -44.39 -13.57
N ALA A 222 -36.88 -43.30 -12.86
CA ALA A 222 -38.26 -43.04 -12.41
C ALA A 222 -38.40 -41.58 -11.91
N LEU A 223 -39.48 -40.92 -12.34
CA LEU A 223 -39.99 -39.66 -11.82
C LEU A 223 -40.77 -39.90 -10.53
N ASP A 224 -40.60 -39.04 -9.52
CA ASP A 224 -41.71 -38.52 -8.70
C ASP A 224 -41.31 -37.15 -8.12
N PRO A 225 -42.17 -36.12 -8.14
CA PRO A 225 -41.87 -34.79 -7.65
C PRO A 225 -42.24 -34.67 -6.17
N THR A 226 -41.61 -33.73 -5.45
CA THR A 226 -42.14 -32.83 -4.41
C THR A 226 -41.03 -32.49 -3.41
N TYR A 227 -40.99 -31.20 -3.05
CA TYR A 227 -40.22 -30.52 -1.99
C TYR A 227 -39.05 -29.62 -2.41
N GLY A 228 -39.30 -28.31 -2.23
CA GLY A 228 -38.37 -27.45 -1.52
C GLY A 228 -37.57 -26.47 -2.38
N LEU A 229 -38.18 -25.32 -2.70
CA LEU A 229 -37.48 -24.13 -3.17
C LEU A 229 -36.38 -23.70 -2.18
N ALA A 230 -35.12 -23.88 -2.57
CA ALA A 230 -33.99 -23.13 -2.05
C ALA A 230 -33.36 -22.38 -3.23
N SER A 231 -33.58 -21.07 -3.29
CA SER A 231 -33.04 -20.18 -4.30
C SER A 231 -31.53 -20.02 -4.11
N THR A 232 -30.74 -20.75 -4.90
CA THR A 232 -29.37 -20.35 -5.21
C THR A 232 -29.38 -19.68 -6.58
N SER A 233 -29.21 -18.36 -6.55
CA SER A 233 -28.99 -17.53 -7.74
C SER A 233 -27.57 -17.79 -8.26
N THR A 234 -27.41 -18.82 -9.09
CA THR A 234 -26.21 -18.97 -9.92
C THR A 234 -26.38 -18.04 -11.12
N ARG A 235 -25.65 -16.91 -11.12
CA ARG A 235 -25.54 -16.01 -12.27
C ARG A 235 -24.99 -16.80 -13.47
N LEU A 236 -25.81 -16.95 -14.51
CA LEU A 236 -25.38 -17.31 -15.85
C LEU A 236 -24.58 -16.13 -16.41
N THR A 237 -23.25 -16.22 -16.36
CA THR A 237 -22.39 -15.39 -17.21
C THR A 237 -22.59 -15.79 -18.66
N SER A 238 -22.66 -14.77 -19.51
CA SER A 238 -22.93 -14.82 -20.95
C SER A 238 -22.29 -16.01 -21.67
N LEU A 239 -23.13 -16.91 -22.17
CA LEU A 239 -22.75 -17.94 -23.13
C LEU A 239 -22.55 -17.25 -24.49
N ARG A 240 -21.30 -16.89 -24.83
CA ARG A 240 -20.95 -16.60 -26.23
C ARG A 240 -20.95 -17.93 -26.98
N GLN A 241 -22.08 -18.25 -27.60
CA GLN A 241 -22.20 -19.37 -28.51
C GLN A 241 -21.48 -19.00 -29.82
N THR A 242 -20.22 -19.38 -29.94
CA THR A 242 -19.54 -19.40 -31.25
C THR A 242 -20.13 -20.55 -32.05
N ILE A 243 -20.99 -20.26 -33.01
CA ILE A 243 -21.42 -21.23 -34.03
C ILE A 243 -20.26 -21.39 -35.00
N SER A 244 -19.40 -22.38 -34.74
CA SER A 244 -18.44 -22.86 -35.72
C SER A 244 -19.16 -23.83 -36.65
N VAL A 245 -19.50 -23.38 -37.86
CA VAL A 245 -19.95 -24.25 -38.95
C VAL A 245 -18.73 -24.97 -39.51
N THR A 246 -18.41 -26.15 -38.98
CA THR A 246 -17.47 -27.08 -39.63
C THR A 246 -18.19 -27.78 -40.78
N ASN A 247 -17.89 -27.35 -42.01
CA ASN A 247 -18.20 -28.12 -43.21
C ASN A 247 -17.21 -29.29 -43.30
N SER A 248 -17.58 -30.44 -42.76
CA SER A 248 -16.96 -31.72 -43.13
C SER A 248 -17.75 -32.32 -44.28
N THR A 249 -17.25 -32.18 -45.51
CA THR A 249 -17.70 -33.03 -46.62
C THR A 249 -16.64 -34.09 -46.92
N PRO A 250 -17.02 -35.37 -46.97
CA PRO A 250 -16.15 -36.44 -47.44
C PRO A 250 -15.82 -36.25 -48.92
N SER A 251 -14.57 -36.55 -49.27
CA SER A 251 -14.11 -36.67 -50.64
C SER A 251 -15.01 -37.59 -51.48
N GLY A 252 -15.51 -37.07 -52.59
CA GLY A 252 -15.93 -37.85 -53.74
C GLY A 252 -17.34 -37.56 -54.26
N GLN A 253 -17.48 -36.55 -55.12
CA GLN A 253 -18.15 -36.69 -56.43
C GLN A 253 -18.03 -35.40 -57.26
N SER A 254 -17.94 -35.62 -58.57
CA SER A 254 -17.70 -34.62 -59.61
C SER A 254 -19.00 -34.04 -60.20
N VAL A 255 -18.87 -32.84 -60.76
CA VAL A 255 -19.70 -32.19 -61.80
C VAL A 255 -21.01 -31.53 -61.35
N LEU A 256 -21.06 -30.19 -61.43
CA LEU A 256 -21.88 -29.47 -62.41
C LEU A 256 -21.66 -27.95 -62.30
N SER A 257 -21.21 -27.38 -63.41
CA SER A 257 -21.15 -25.95 -63.69
C SER A 257 -22.56 -25.37 -63.76
N GLY A 258 -22.86 -24.42 -62.88
CA GLY A 258 -24.06 -23.60 -62.93
C GLY A 258 -23.79 -22.25 -62.29
N GLN A 259 -23.37 -21.27 -63.09
CA GLN A 259 -23.43 -19.87 -62.71
C GLN A 259 -24.91 -19.45 -62.67
N SER A 260 -25.50 -19.43 -61.47
CA SER A 260 -26.68 -18.64 -61.18
C SER A 260 -26.26 -17.43 -60.36
N SER A 261 -26.30 -16.25 -61.00
CA SER A 261 -26.14 -14.97 -60.32
C SER A 261 -27.33 -14.74 -59.40
N LEU A 262 -27.17 -15.05 -58.12
CA LEU A 262 -28.10 -14.64 -57.07
C LEU A 262 -27.86 -13.16 -56.78
N SER A 263 -28.68 -12.28 -57.36
CA SER A 263 -28.74 -10.87 -56.98
C SER A 263 -29.42 -10.75 -55.62
N VAL A 264 -28.64 -10.81 -54.54
CA VAL A 264 -29.10 -10.46 -53.20
C VAL A 264 -29.23 -8.93 -53.16
N PRO A 265 -30.39 -8.36 -52.76
CA PRO A 265 -30.51 -6.93 -52.56
C PRO A 265 -29.51 -6.50 -51.49
N ALA A 266 -28.67 -5.52 -51.79
CA ALA A 266 -27.85 -4.85 -50.78
C ALA A 266 -28.78 -4.08 -49.82
N GLN A 267 -29.39 -4.80 -48.88
CA GLN A 267 -29.89 -4.17 -47.67
C GLN A 267 -28.66 -3.69 -46.90
N LEU A 268 -28.52 -2.38 -46.86
CA LEU A 268 -27.60 -1.65 -46.02
C LEU A 268 -27.78 -2.16 -44.58
N LEU A 269 -26.95 -3.12 -44.17
CA LEU A 269 -26.77 -3.46 -42.76
C LEU A 269 -26.01 -2.28 -42.16
N THR A 270 -26.74 -1.21 -41.83
CA THR A 270 -26.26 -0.26 -40.82
C THR A 270 -26.20 -1.08 -39.54
N SER A 271 -25.03 -1.67 -39.26
CA SER A 271 -24.75 -2.18 -37.94
C SER A 271 -24.94 -1.01 -37.00
N THR A 272 -26.07 -0.99 -36.28
CA THR A 272 -26.25 -0.09 -35.16
C THR A 272 -25.11 -0.44 -34.23
N VAL A 273 -24.05 0.37 -34.25
CA VAL A 273 -22.97 0.28 -33.27
C VAL A 273 -23.68 0.53 -31.96
N VAL A 274 -24.00 -0.55 -31.24
CA VAL A 274 -24.48 -0.44 -29.87
C VAL A 274 -23.36 0.32 -29.18
N PRO A 275 -23.61 1.53 -28.66
CA PRO A 275 -22.58 2.27 -27.94
C PRO A 275 -22.00 1.33 -26.89
N PRO A 276 -20.67 1.32 -26.68
CA PRO A 276 -20.08 0.56 -25.60
C PRO A 276 -20.87 0.87 -24.32
N VAL A 277 -21.34 -0.18 -23.66
CA VAL A 277 -22.05 -0.05 -22.38
C VAL A 277 -21.10 0.68 -21.45
N ALA A 278 -21.54 1.81 -20.88
CA ALA A 278 -20.76 2.54 -19.89
C ALA A 278 -20.37 1.57 -18.76
N ASP A 279 -19.07 1.47 -18.48
CA ASP A 279 -18.53 0.57 -17.47
C ASP A 279 -17.95 1.43 -16.35
N VAL A 280 -18.82 1.91 -15.47
CA VAL A 280 -18.43 2.70 -14.30
C VAL A 280 -18.19 1.75 -13.13
N GLY A 281 -16.99 1.81 -12.55
CA GLY A 281 -16.56 0.97 -11.43
C GLY A 281 -16.21 1.77 -10.19
N VAL A 282 -16.23 1.12 -9.02
CA VAL A 282 -15.73 1.68 -7.75
C VAL A 282 -14.73 0.72 -7.12
N SER A 283 -13.68 1.26 -6.51
CA SER A 283 -12.60 0.50 -5.89
C SER A 283 -12.08 1.19 -4.63
N GLY A 284 -11.70 0.38 -3.64
CA GLY A 284 -10.94 0.77 -2.45
C GLY A 284 -9.48 0.31 -2.48
N GLU A 285 -8.96 -0.08 -3.64
CA GLU A 285 -7.62 -0.67 -3.79
C GLU A 285 -6.54 0.38 -4.08
N PHE A 286 -6.34 1.31 -3.15
CA PHE A 286 -5.24 2.29 -3.19
C PHE A 286 -4.86 2.79 -1.78
N ASP A 287 -3.73 3.49 -1.67
CA ASP A 287 -3.24 4.14 -0.45
C ASP A 287 -4.34 5.02 0.19
N GLY A 288 -4.60 4.82 1.48
CA GLY A 288 -5.55 5.59 2.28
C GLY A 288 -7.02 5.36 1.94
N ALA A 289 -7.33 4.44 1.03
CA ALA A 289 -8.70 4.14 0.67
C ALA A 289 -9.49 3.55 1.85
N THR A 290 -10.74 3.99 1.97
CA THR A 290 -11.63 3.65 3.08
C THR A 290 -13.02 3.22 2.58
N LEU A 291 -13.14 2.75 1.34
CA LEU A 291 -14.39 2.34 0.72
C LEU A 291 -14.74 0.89 1.06
N ASP A 292 -16.01 0.62 1.40
CA ASP A 292 -16.61 -0.72 1.29
C ASP A 292 -17.08 -0.92 -0.15
N ALA A 293 -16.24 -1.51 -1.00
CA ALA A 293 -16.59 -1.73 -2.40
C ALA A 293 -17.77 -2.72 -2.58
N GLY A 294 -18.00 -3.61 -1.61
CA GLY A 294 -19.08 -4.60 -1.66
C GLY A 294 -20.45 -4.02 -1.30
N ALA A 295 -20.47 -3.02 -0.41
CA ALA A 295 -21.67 -2.27 -0.03
C ALA A 295 -21.93 -1.06 -0.94
N SER A 296 -20.90 -0.54 -1.59
CA SER A 296 -21.03 0.52 -2.60
C SER A 296 -21.69 0.00 -3.88
N SER A 297 -22.31 0.89 -4.66
CA SER A 297 -23.01 0.49 -5.87
C SER A 297 -22.99 1.54 -6.97
N VAL A 298 -23.11 1.07 -8.20
CA VAL A 298 -23.24 1.90 -9.41
C VAL A 298 -24.57 1.54 -10.08
N GLN A 299 -25.39 2.55 -10.35
CA GLN A 299 -26.64 2.44 -11.08
C GLN A 299 -26.56 3.25 -12.36
N LEU A 300 -26.78 2.60 -13.50
CA LEU A 300 -26.79 3.25 -14.81
C LEU A 300 -28.22 3.48 -15.29
N SER A 301 -28.48 4.70 -15.79
CA SER A 301 -29.72 5.07 -16.47
C SER A 301 -29.38 5.69 -17.82
N GLY A 302 -29.14 4.83 -18.83
CA GLY A 302 -28.65 5.27 -20.13
C GLY A 302 -27.17 5.64 -20.06
N LEU A 303 -26.85 6.90 -20.35
CA LEU A 303 -25.50 7.46 -20.22
C LEU A 303 -25.33 8.26 -18.93
N ASP A 304 -26.23 8.14 -17.97
CA ASP A 304 -26.11 8.78 -16.66
C ASP A 304 -25.83 7.71 -15.59
N ALA A 305 -24.99 8.04 -14.61
CA ALA A 305 -24.63 7.15 -13.51
C ALA A 305 -24.97 7.76 -12.15
N THR A 306 -25.48 6.95 -11.23
CA THR A 306 -25.52 7.24 -9.80
C THR A 306 -24.57 6.28 -9.09
N VAL A 307 -23.60 6.81 -8.37
CA VAL A 307 -22.63 6.05 -7.57
C VAL A 307 -22.91 6.28 -6.10
N THR A 308 -23.36 5.24 -5.41
CA THR A 308 -23.51 5.26 -3.94
C THR A 308 -22.23 4.73 -3.31
N LEU A 309 -21.58 5.57 -2.52
CA LEU A 309 -20.35 5.25 -1.79
C LEU A 309 -20.69 4.89 -0.35
N VAL A 310 -20.18 3.76 0.12
CA VAL A 310 -20.34 3.30 1.50
C VAL A 310 -18.95 3.22 2.14
N PRO A 311 -18.69 3.93 3.25
CA PRO A 311 -17.41 3.81 3.94
C PRO A 311 -17.24 2.41 4.53
N ARG A 312 -15.99 1.95 4.55
CA ARG A 312 -15.57 0.70 5.16
C ARG A 312 -15.81 0.72 6.65
N LYS A 313 -16.47 -0.30 7.17
CA LYS A 313 -16.69 -0.50 8.60
C LYS A 313 -15.52 -1.26 9.22
N PHE A 314 -15.03 -0.78 10.36
CA PHE A 314 -13.92 -1.41 11.06
C PHE A 314 -14.46 -2.36 12.13
N PRO A 315 -14.20 -3.68 12.06
CA PRO A 315 -14.91 -4.67 12.87
C PRO A 315 -14.52 -4.68 14.36
N TYR A 316 -13.48 -3.96 14.77
CA TYR A 316 -12.86 -4.12 16.09
C TYR A 316 -13.27 -3.08 17.13
N ARG A 317 -14.09 -2.07 16.78
CA ARG A 317 -14.61 -1.13 17.77
C ARG A 317 -16.06 -1.43 18.12
N ASN A 318 -16.24 -1.94 19.35
CA ASN A 318 -17.55 -2.00 19.98
C ASN A 318 -17.96 -0.57 20.40
N ALA A 319 -19.01 -0.06 19.77
CA ALA A 319 -19.87 1.06 20.19
C ALA A 319 -19.30 2.49 20.09
N GLY A 320 -19.63 3.18 18.99
CA GLY A 320 -20.19 4.54 19.06
C GLY A 320 -19.37 5.70 18.48
N ASN A 321 -18.04 5.59 18.40
CA ASN A 321 -17.17 6.74 18.09
C ASN A 321 -16.30 6.52 16.84
N ASP A 322 -16.82 5.79 15.85
CA ASP A 322 -16.08 5.50 14.64
C ASP A 322 -16.27 6.60 13.62
N TRP A 323 -15.21 7.38 13.47
CA TRP A 323 -15.14 8.38 12.43
C TRP A 323 -14.84 7.69 11.11
N LEU A 324 -15.89 7.35 10.39
CA LEU A 324 -15.76 6.83 9.05
C LEU A 324 -15.38 7.98 8.12
N THR A 325 -14.47 7.72 7.20
CA THR A 325 -14.19 8.61 6.07
C THR A 325 -14.43 7.77 4.83
N VAL A 326 -14.74 8.39 3.70
CA VAL A 326 -14.84 7.66 2.42
C VAL A 326 -13.81 8.21 1.45
N GLN A 327 -13.05 7.28 0.88
CA GLN A 327 -12.04 7.54 -0.13
C GLN A 327 -12.11 6.40 -1.14
N ALA A 328 -12.44 6.73 -2.37
CA ALA A 328 -12.77 5.79 -3.43
C ALA A 328 -12.04 6.14 -4.73
N LEU A 329 -11.66 5.12 -5.49
CA LEU A 329 -11.33 5.25 -6.90
C LEU A 329 -12.60 4.92 -7.70
N VAL A 330 -12.96 5.79 -8.63
CA VAL A 330 -14.11 5.59 -9.51
C VAL A 330 -13.60 5.61 -10.95
N SER A 331 -13.79 4.48 -11.65
CA SER A 331 -13.31 4.27 -13.00
C SER A 331 -14.43 4.37 -14.04
N GLY A 332 -14.05 4.58 -15.30
CA GLY A 332 -14.97 4.71 -16.42
C GLY A 332 -15.85 5.96 -16.40
N VAL A 333 -15.49 6.99 -15.62
CA VAL A 333 -16.34 8.18 -15.43
C VAL A 333 -16.46 9.07 -16.68
N ASN A 334 -15.54 8.93 -17.65
CA ASN A 334 -15.64 9.58 -18.96
C ASN A 334 -16.55 8.84 -19.96
N SER A 335 -17.08 7.67 -19.61
CA SER A 335 -18.00 6.90 -20.46
C SER A 335 -19.47 7.28 -20.27
N VAL A 336 -19.75 8.21 -19.36
CA VAL A 336 -21.10 8.71 -19.03
C VAL A 336 -21.19 10.23 -19.26
N ASN A 337 -22.39 10.69 -19.61
CA ASN A 337 -22.71 12.10 -19.76
C ASN A 337 -22.71 12.83 -18.42
N SER A 338 -23.31 12.21 -17.39
CA SER A 338 -23.37 12.75 -16.04
C SER A 338 -23.18 11.66 -15.00
N ILE A 339 -22.65 12.04 -13.84
CA ILE A 339 -22.45 11.16 -12.70
C ILE A 339 -22.81 11.89 -11.42
N GLU A 340 -23.63 11.26 -10.59
CA GLU A 340 -23.98 11.73 -9.24
C GLU A 340 -23.37 10.78 -8.21
N PHE A 341 -22.57 11.32 -7.30
CA PHE A 341 -22.05 10.62 -6.13
C PHE A 341 -23.00 10.82 -4.96
N ARG A 342 -23.30 9.74 -4.23
CA ARG A 342 -24.14 9.77 -3.05
C ARG A 342 -23.45 9.12 -1.87
N LEU A 343 -23.60 9.75 -0.72
CA LEU A 343 -23.10 9.29 0.56
C LEU A 343 -24.20 9.51 1.60
N SER A 344 -24.63 8.46 2.31
CA SER A 344 -25.68 8.57 3.33
C SER A 344 -25.08 8.67 4.72
N GLU A 345 -25.59 9.57 5.56
CA GLU A 345 -25.25 9.68 6.98
C GLU A 345 -25.56 8.37 7.73
N THR A 346 -26.55 7.59 7.25
CA THR A 346 -26.88 6.27 7.83
C THR A 346 -25.80 5.21 7.60
N ASP A 347 -24.90 5.45 6.64
CA ASP A 347 -23.77 4.56 6.37
C ASP A 347 -22.56 4.91 7.27
N PHE A 348 -22.62 6.06 7.96
CA PHE A 348 -21.67 6.48 8.98
C PHE A 348 -22.13 6.00 10.36
N ASP A 349 -21.18 5.73 11.26
CA ASP A 349 -21.52 5.35 12.63
C ASP A 349 -21.88 6.59 13.48
N PHE A 350 -22.62 6.34 14.56
CA PHE A 350 -23.52 7.22 15.34
C PHE A 350 -23.13 8.70 15.63
N ASP A 351 -21.85 9.08 15.51
CA ASP A 351 -21.33 10.40 15.91
C ASP A 351 -20.93 11.32 14.75
N GLN A 352 -20.83 10.82 13.52
CA GLN A 352 -20.59 11.67 12.36
C GLN A 352 -21.90 12.16 11.76
N LYS A 353 -22.30 13.36 12.17
CA LYS A 353 -23.37 14.07 11.48
C LYS A 353 -22.82 14.87 10.33
N PHE A 354 -23.40 14.70 9.15
CA PHE A 354 -23.14 15.64 8.07
C PHE A 354 -23.64 17.01 8.48
N THR A 355 -22.74 17.97 8.48
CA THR A 355 -23.07 19.38 8.64
C THR A 355 -23.30 20.01 7.26
N PRO A 356 -23.98 21.16 7.15
CA PRO A 356 -24.11 21.89 5.88
C PRO A 356 -22.78 22.18 5.17
N GLU A 357 -21.68 22.20 5.92
CA GLU A 357 -20.31 22.39 5.44
C GLU A 357 -19.70 21.10 4.88
N THR A 358 -20.27 19.92 5.12
CA THR A 358 -19.75 18.67 4.55
C THR A 358 -19.81 18.72 3.02
N LYS A 359 -18.71 18.34 2.37
CA LYS A 359 -18.56 18.33 0.90
C LYS A 359 -17.86 17.07 0.44
N LEU A 360 -18.17 16.64 -0.79
CA LEU A 360 -17.34 15.70 -1.53
C LEU A 360 -16.32 16.47 -2.38
N TRP A 361 -15.18 15.83 -2.52
CA TRP A 361 -14.02 16.29 -3.27
C TRP A 361 -13.64 15.24 -4.30
N TRP A 362 -12.99 15.67 -5.36
CA TRP A 362 -12.43 14.76 -6.34
C TRP A 362 -11.07 15.24 -6.86
N ARG A 363 -10.28 14.30 -7.39
CA ARG A 363 -9.07 14.58 -8.17
C ARG A 363 -8.88 13.53 -9.27
N PRO A 364 -8.21 13.86 -10.39
CA PRO A 364 -8.05 12.92 -11.50
C PRO A 364 -6.92 11.89 -11.26
N VAL A 365 -5.88 12.23 -10.50
CA VAL A 365 -4.67 11.41 -10.36
C VAL A 365 -4.22 11.34 -8.90
N LEU A 366 -3.76 10.17 -8.45
CA LEU A 366 -3.12 10.03 -7.14
C LEU A 366 -1.68 10.55 -7.21
N GLY A 367 -1.24 11.29 -6.20
CA GLY A 367 0.13 11.83 -6.12
C GLY A 367 0.34 13.17 -6.83
N SER A 368 -0.67 13.72 -7.51
CA SER A 368 -0.66 15.13 -7.89
C SER A 368 -0.99 15.97 -6.65
N LYS A 369 -0.01 16.78 -6.23
CA LYS A 369 0.04 17.41 -4.90
C LYS A 369 -1.03 18.48 -4.63
N GLU A 370 -1.82 18.90 -5.62
CA GLU A 370 -2.66 20.10 -5.49
C GLU A 370 -4.03 20.02 -6.22
N GLU A 371 -4.49 18.83 -6.62
CA GLU A 371 -5.64 18.72 -7.53
C GLU A 371 -6.99 18.39 -6.87
N TRP A 372 -7.08 18.42 -5.55
CA TRP A 372 -8.37 18.21 -4.90
C TRP A 372 -9.31 19.39 -5.16
N THR A 373 -10.35 19.10 -5.93
CA THR A 373 -11.35 20.06 -6.36
C THR A 373 -12.70 19.68 -5.76
N LEU A 374 -13.47 20.67 -5.33
CA LEU A 374 -14.86 20.44 -4.96
C LEU A 374 -15.67 20.05 -6.19
N PHE A 375 -16.67 19.19 -6.01
CA PHE A 375 -17.70 19.04 -7.03
C PHE A 375 -18.48 20.35 -7.21
N ASP A 376 -18.84 20.69 -8.44
CA ASP A 376 -19.61 21.90 -8.77
C ASP A 376 -20.93 21.96 -8.00
N ASN A 377 -21.58 20.81 -7.87
CA ASN A 377 -22.80 20.63 -7.11
C ASN A 377 -22.49 19.80 -5.88
N ASN A 378 -22.83 20.30 -4.70
CA ASN A 378 -22.68 19.63 -3.41
C ASN A 378 -23.92 19.93 -2.56
N VAL A 379 -24.80 18.95 -2.41
CA VAL A 379 -26.11 19.12 -1.78
C VAL A 379 -26.26 18.12 -0.64
N LEU A 380 -26.43 18.63 0.58
CA LEU A 380 -26.86 17.81 1.72
C LEU A 380 -28.38 17.93 1.87
N ALA A 381 -29.10 16.83 1.68
CA ALA A 381 -30.55 16.77 1.83
C ALA A 381 -30.98 15.46 2.49
N ASN A 382 -31.82 15.54 3.53
CA ASN A 382 -32.37 14.39 4.25
C ASN A 382 -31.30 13.37 4.70
N GLY A 383 -30.14 13.85 5.18
CA GLY A 383 -29.04 12.99 5.61
C GLY A 383 -28.28 12.32 4.47
N THR A 384 -28.50 12.70 3.21
CA THR A 384 -27.71 12.24 2.06
C THR A 384 -26.94 13.41 1.46
N LEU A 385 -25.63 13.26 1.33
CA LEU A 385 -24.76 14.14 0.58
C LEU A 385 -24.70 13.66 -0.87
N SER A 386 -25.20 14.48 -1.79
CA SER A 386 -25.10 14.28 -3.23
C SER A 386 -24.08 15.24 -3.83
N ALA A 387 -23.24 14.77 -4.75
CA ALA A 387 -22.29 15.61 -5.46
C ALA A 387 -22.17 15.27 -6.95
N SER A 388 -21.94 16.27 -7.81
CA SER A 388 -21.75 16.09 -9.25
C SER A 388 -21.05 17.30 -9.88
N ASN A 389 -20.51 17.14 -11.08
CA ASN A 389 -20.00 18.24 -11.90
C ASN A 389 -20.99 18.61 -13.01
N ASN A 390 -20.95 19.87 -13.45
CA ASN A 390 -21.76 20.38 -14.55
C ASN A 390 -21.25 19.91 -15.93
N SER A 391 -20.01 19.42 -15.99
CA SER A 391 -19.39 18.82 -17.16
C SER A 391 -18.94 17.40 -16.89
N SER A 392 -19.00 16.54 -17.91
CA SER A 392 -18.47 15.19 -17.87
C SER A 392 -16.96 15.18 -17.60
N PHE A 393 -16.48 14.12 -16.95
CA PHE A 393 -15.05 13.93 -16.71
C PHE A 393 -14.31 13.65 -18.01
N SER A 394 -13.15 14.29 -18.20
CA SER A 394 -12.25 14.04 -19.33
C SER A 394 -11.31 12.86 -19.09
N THR A 395 -11.04 12.54 -17.82
CA THR A 395 -10.23 11.39 -17.40
C THR A 395 -11.10 10.15 -17.21
N PRO A 396 -10.57 8.95 -17.50
CA PRO A 396 -11.30 7.71 -17.28
C PRO A 396 -11.54 7.44 -15.80
N ASP A 397 -10.60 7.88 -14.95
CA ASP A 397 -10.61 7.60 -13.53
C ASP A 397 -10.55 8.90 -12.73
N ILE A 398 -11.18 8.89 -11.56
CA ILE A 398 -11.07 9.93 -10.53
C ILE A 398 -11.04 9.30 -9.15
N TYR A 399 -10.43 10.01 -8.20
CA TYR A 399 -10.52 9.72 -6.79
C TYR A 399 -11.59 10.61 -6.18
N VAL A 400 -12.46 10.04 -5.35
CA VAL A 400 -13.56 10.74 -4.67
C VAL A 400 -13.37 10.58 -3.18
N ALA A 401 -13.48 11.68 -2.43
CA ALA A 401 -13.34 11.65 -0.99
C ALA A 401 -14.27 12.65 -0.29
N ASP A 402 -14.55 12.39 0.98
CA ASP A 402 -15.42 13.22 1.82
C ASP A 402 -14.66 14.30 2.61
N GLN A 403 -13.38 14.43 2.30
CA GLN A 403 -12.41 15.47 2.63
C GLN A 403 -11.21 15.30 1.67
N PRO A 404 -10.43 16.35 1.38
CA PRO A 404 -9.28 16.21 0.47
C PRO A 404 -8.23 15.26 1.08
N GLY A 405 -7.97 14.14 0.41
CA GLY A 405 -7.01 13.13 0.86
C GLY A 405 -5.57 13.65 0.88
N TYR A 406 -4.76 13.15 1.81
CA TYR A 406 -3.32 13.42 1.89
C TYR A 406 -2.64 12.10 2.25
N TYR A 407 -2.11 11.41 1.25
CA TYR A 407 -1.74 10.00 1.34
C TYR A 407 -0.32 9.78 1.82
N TYR A 408 0.05 8.53 2.13
CA TYR A 408 1.43 8.24 2.55
C TYR A 408 2.43 8.61 1.45
N GLY A 409 2.11 8.32 0.18
CA GLY A 409 2.91 8.79 -0.95
C GLY A 409 3.09 10.31 -1.01
N ASP A 410 2.03 11.08 -0.70
CA ASP A 410 2.11 12.55 -0.65
C ASP A 410 3.03 13.02 0.50
N VAL A 411 2.97 12.38 1.67
CA VAL A 411 3.86 12.65 2.81
C VAL A 411 5.32 12.44 2.43
N VAL A 412 5.65 11.29 1.83
CA VAL A 412 7.03 10.97 1.45
C VAL A 412 7.55 11.96 0.40
N ASN A 413 6.72 12.31 -0.59
CA ASN A 413 7.09 13.26 -1.63
C ASN A 413 7.31 14.67 -1.06
N ASP A 414 6.47 15.13 -0.12
CA ASP A 414 6.63 16.45 0.51
C ASP A 414 7.85 16.48 1.44
N ILE A 415 8.11 15.42 2.18
CA ILE A 415 9.33 15.30 2.99
C ILE A 415 10.59 15.38 2.12
N GLY A 416 10.61 14.67 0.99
CA GLY A 416 11.73 14.74 0.03
C GLY A 416 11.96 16.16 -0.51
N GLU A 417 10.89 16.89 -0.80
CA GLU A 417 10.98 18.30 -1.21
C GLU A 417 11.42 19.21 -0.07
N TRP A 418 10.88 19.04 1.13
CA TRP A 418 11.25 19.85 2.30
C TRP A 418 12.72 19.65 2.66
N LEU A 419 13.25 18.44 2.60
CA LEU A 419 14.67 18.13 2.83
C LEU A 419 15.60 18.78 1.80
N SER A 420 15.09 19.26 0.66
CA SER A 420 15.88 20.06 -0.28
C SER A 420 16.08 21.51 0.18
N SER A 421 15.30 21.98 1.15
CA SER A 421 15.45 23.30 1.75
C SER A 421 16.71 23.34 2.64
N PRO A 422 17.53 24.41 2.58
CA PRO A 422 18.70 24.55 3.44
C PRO A 422 18.36 24.72 4.93
N PHE A 423 17.07 24.87 5.26
CA PHE A 423 16.57 25.03 6.61
C PHE A 423 16.02 23.75 7.22
N VAL A 424 15.95 22.67 6.44
CA VAL A 424 15.40 21.39 6.89
C VAL A 424 16.52 20.37 6.91
N THR A 425 16.64 19.67 8.03
CA THR A 425 17.61 18.61 8.22
C THR A 425 16.91 17.39 8.80
N PRO A 426 17.37 16.17 8.49
CA PRO A 426 17.03 15.02 9.31
C PRO A 426 17.43 15.28 10.76
N THR A 427 16.68 14.72 11.70
CA THR A 427 17.06 14.73 13.13
C THR A 427 18.29 13.86 13.35
N SER A 428 18.95 13.98 14.51
CA SER A 428 20.24 13.31 14.74
C SER A 428 20.19 11.78 14.63
N GLY A 429 19.04 11.18 14.95
CA GLY A 429 18.76 9.75 14.87
C GLY A 429 17.91 9.37 13.65
N ALA A 430 17.62 10.30 12.73
CA ALA A 430 16.95 10.00 11.48
C ALA A 430 17.95 9.67 10.36
N GLU A 431 17.50 8.84 9.42
CA GLU A 431 18.18 8.60 8.14
C GLU A 431 18.13 9.85 7.24
N THR A 432 18.86 9.84 6.12
CA THR A 432 18.95 10.99 5.21
C THR A 432 17.62 11.40 4.57
N ASP A 433 16.65 10.48 4.51
CA ASP A 433 15.27 10.74 4.06
C ASP A 433 14.34 11.22 5.19
N GLY A 434 14.89 11.49 6.38
CA GLY A 434 14.14 11.92 7.56
C GLY A 434 13.46 10.78 8.32
N SER A 435 13.66 9.51 7.94
CA SER A 435 13.03 8.39 8.64
C SER A 435 13.66 8.10 10.01
N ILE A 436 12.84 8.01 11.06
CA ILE A 436 13.27 7.74 12.45
C ILE A 436 13.04 6.30 12.88
N SER A 437 12.20 5.57 12.14
CA SER A 437 11.84 4.18 12.40
C SER A 437 11.11 3.61 11.18
N THR A 438 10.94 2.29 11.16
CA THR A 438 10.10 1.59 10.20
C THR A 438 9.08 0.76 10.96
N LEU A 439 7.79 0.99 10.70
CA LEU A 439 6.69 0.21 11.24
C LEU A 439 6.65 -1.16 10.57
N THR A 440 6.29 -2.17 11.35
CA THR A 440 6.10 -3.52 10.82
C THR A 440 4.99 -3.58 9.77
N SER A 441 5.10 -4.54 8.86
CA SER A 441 4.06 -4.79 7.86
C SER A 441 2.79 -5.31 8.54
N ILE A 442 1.65 -4.73 8.19
CA ILE A 442 0.34 -5.12 8.72
C ILE A 442 -0.59 -5.44 7.55
N GLU A 443 -1.43 -6.45 7.75
CA GLU A 443 -2.55 -6.80 6.88
C GLU A 443 -3.84 -6.22 7.51
N ASP A 444 -4.67 -5.51 6.74
CA ASP A 444 -5.96 -5.01 7.22
C ASP A 444 -7.07 -6.08 7.14
N GLU A 445 -8.28 -5.74 7.58
CA GLU A 445 -9.43 -6.64 7.55
C GLU A 445 -9.89 -7.08 6.15
N ASN A 446 -9.40 -6.41 5.10
CA ASN A 446 -9.67 -6.75 3.70
C ASN A 446 -8.54 -7.57 3.07
N GLY A 447 -7.48 -7.89 3.82
CA GLY A 447 -6.32 -8.61 3.32
C GLY A 447 -5.31 -7.73 2.58
N ARG A 448 -5.43 -6.39 2.65
CA ARG A 448 -4.45 -5.48 2.05
C ARG A 448 -3.25 -5.38 2.97
N ILE A 449 -2.06 -5.52 2.40
CA ILE A 449 -0.79 -5.51 3.13
C ILE A 449 -0.09 -4.17 2.90
N SER A 450 0.26 -3.46 3.98
CA SER A 450 0.92 -2.15 3.89
C SER A 450 2.40 -2.21 3.47
N GLY A 451 3.03 -3.38 3.65
CA GLY A 451 4.49 -3.47 3.73
C GLY A 451 5.04 -2.70 4.94
N PRO A 452 6.37 -2.76 5.18
CA PRO A 452 7.00 -1.91 6.17
C PRO A 452 6.96 -0.44 5.75
N LEU A 453 6.52 0.45 6.64
CA LEU A 453 6.34 1.88 6.34
C LEU A 453 7.15 2.74 7.30
N LYS A 454 7.86 3.73 6.76
CA LYS A 454 8.72 4.63 7.55
C LYS A 454 7.89 5.66 8.32
N GLN A 455 8.26 5.91 9.57
CA GLN A 455 7.88 7.14 10.29
C GLN A 455 8.99 8.17 10.08
N HIS A 456 8.62 9.44 9.95
CA HIS A 456 9.57 10.49 9.62
C HIS A 456 9.55 11.61 10.65
N ALA A 457 10.71 12.21 10.91
CA ALA A 457 10.83 13.44 11.66
C ALA A 457 11.78 14.42 10.96
N LEU A 458 11.39 15.69 10.94
CA LEU A 458 12.16 16.78 10.36
C LEU A 458 12.57 17.76 11.45
N ARG A 459 13.77 18.32 11.34
CA ARG A 459 14.23 19.49 12.09
C ARG A 459 14.29 20.69 11.17
N ILE A 460 13.59 21.76 11.53
CA ILE A 460 13.52 23.01 10.78
C ILE A 460 14.15 24.13 11.61
N ALA A 461 15.28 24.67 11.12
CA ALA A 461 16.06 25.70 11.81
C ALA A 461 16.99 26.46 10.84
N ASP A 462 17.43 27.66 11.24
CA ASP A 462 18.53 28.38 10.59
C ASP A 462 19.84 28.13 11.35
N ASP A 463 20.65 27.19 10.89
CA ASP A 463 21.89 26.77 11.55
C ASP A 463 23.03 27.80 11.44
N SER A 464 22.84 28.89 10.69
CA SER A 464 23.78 30.01 10.73
C SER A 464 23.71 30.80 12.05
N VAL A 465 22.61 30.63 12.81
CA VAL A 465 22.41 31.23 14.14
C VAL A 465 22.28 30.10 15.15
N LEU A 466 23.32 29.86 15.95
CA LEU A 466 23.35 28.73 16.89
C LEU A 466 22.68 29.00 18.23
N VAL A 467 22.49 30.28 18.58
CA VAL A 467 22.03 30.70 19.91
C VAL A 467 20.95 31.77 19.81
N HIS A 468 19.90 31.63 20.63
CA HIS A 468 18.91 32.68 20.77
C HIS A 468 19.53 33.88 21.52
N PRO A 469 19.41 35.12 21.01
CA PRO A 469 20.15 36.28 21.53
C PRO A 469 19.81 36.64 22.99
N LYS A 470 18.61 36.30 23.47
CA LYS A 470 18.17 36.58 24.84
C LYS A 470 18.28 35.43 25.85
N ILE A 471 18.28 34.17 25.40
CA ILE A 471 18.16 32.98 26.30
C ILE A 471 19.28 31.94 26.07
N GLY A 472 20.18 32.17 25.13
CA GLY A 472 21.40 31.36 24.92
C GLY A 472 21.20 30.09 24.08
N ALA A 473 20.04 29.45 24.10
CA ALA A 473 19.70 28.30 23.25
C ALA A 473 18.43 28.57 22.45
N LYS A 474 18.26 27.95 21.29
CA LYS A 474 16.98 28.00 20.56
C LYS A 474 15.88 27.29 21.36
N LEU A 475 14.66 27.80 21.24
CA LEU A 475 13.46 27.15 21.77
C LEU A 475 13.12 25.94 20.90
N ARG A 476 12.68 24.84 21.50
CA ARG A 476 12.44 23.57 20.81
C ARG A 476 10.97 23.25 20.82
N ILE A 477 10.36 23.26 19.64
CA ILE A 477 8.93 23.02 19.44
C ILE A 477 8.76 21.66 18.78
N LEU A 478 7.86 20.83 19.29
CA LEU A 478 7.49 19.57 18.63
C LEU A 478 6.07 19.67 18.08
N ALA A 479 5.92 19.44 16.77
CA ALA A 479 4.65 19.34 16.08
C ALA A 479 4.36 17.88 15.72
N PHE A 480 3.31 17.32 16.28
CA PHE A 480 2.78 16.02 15.89
C PHE A 480 1.91 16.15 14.65
N ALA A 481 2.15 15.29 13.69
CA ALA A 481 1.35 15.12 12.50
C ALA A 481 0.85 13.68 12.44
N ASN A 482 -0.38 13.51 11.93
CA ASN A 482 -0.90 12.19 11.59
C ASN A 482 -0.94 11.22 12.79
N VAL A 483 -1.38 11.67 13.96
CA VAL A 483 -1.65 10.76 15.10
C VAL A 483 -2.89 9.92 14.78
N HIS A 484 -3.97 10.57 14.36
CA HIS A 484 -5.10 9.91 13.72
C HIS A 484 -4.97 10.00 12.19
N SER A 485 -4.91 8.85 11.55
CA SER A 485 -4.64 8.77 10.11
C SER A 485 -5.78 9.19 9.21
N GLY A 486 -7.03 9.11 9.68
CA GLY A 486 -8.21 9.57 8.95
C GLY A 486 -8.40 11.08 8.96
N GLU A 487 -7.56 11.84 9.66
CA GLU A 487 -7.72 13.29 9.77
C GLU A 487 -6.91 13.97 8.68
N MET A 488 -7.42 13.93 7.44
CA MET A 488 -6.65 14.34 6.26
C MET A 488 -6.43 15.84 6.19
N VAL A 489 -7.41 16.64 6.60
CA VAL A 489 -7.30 18.12 6.58
C VAL A 489 -6.25 18.65 7.57
N ALA A 490 -6.00 17.92 8.66
CA ALA A 490 -4.92 18.21 9.59
C ALA A 490 -3.54 18.16 8.90
N LYS A 491 -3.36 17.22 7.96
CA LYS A 491 -2.12 17.04 7.21
C LYS A 491 -1.88 18.18 6.23
N TRP A 492 -2.94 18.70 5.61
CA TRP A 492 -2.86 19.92 4.81
C TRP A 492 -2.48 21.15 5.65
N ALA A 493 -2.93 21.22 6.91
CA ALA A 493 -2.46 22.24 7.84
C ALA A 493 -0.98 22.04 8.21
N VAL A 494 -0.53 20.82 8.48
CA VAL A 494 0.91 20.54 8.67
C VAL A 494 1.73 20.97 7.45
N LYS A 495 1.26 20.68 6.23
CA LYS A 495 1.90 21.14 5.00
C LYS A 495 2.04 22.66 4.98
N GLY A 496 0.95 23.40 5.19
CA GLY A 496 0.99 24.87 5.22
C GLY A 496 1.91 25.42 6.31
N PHE A 497 1.98 24.75 7.47
CA PHE A 497 2.89 25.10 8.55
C PHE A 497 4.36 24.93 8.15
N VAL A 498 4.72 23.79 7.56
CA VAL A 498 6.09 23.52 7.10
C VAL A 498 6.48 24.44 5.94
N ASP A 499 5.61 24.59 4.93
CA ASP A 499 5.85 25.46 3.77
C ASP A 499 6.06 26.92 4.19
N TRP A 500 5.30 27.42 5.18
CA TRP A 500 5.53 28.74 5.75
C TRP A 500 6.88 28.81 6.48
N LEU A 501 7.19 27.81 7.31
CA LEU A 501 8.43 27.76 8.09
C LEU A 501 9.69 27.71 7.24
N ILE A 502 9.65 27.14 6.03
CA ILE A 502 10.79 27.12 5.10
C ILE A 502 10.77 28.28 4.10
N GLY A 503 9.70 29.08 4.11
CA GLY A 503 9.51 30.21 3.22
C GLY A 503 10.51 31.35 3.45
N SER A 504 10.48 32.30 2.52
CA SER A 504 11.41 33.44 2.47
C SER A 504 10.95 34.69 3.23
N SER A 505 9.83 34.63 3.96
CA SER A 505 9.36 35.76 4.75
C SER A 505 10.34 36.08 5.90
N ASN A 506 10.44 37.35 6.27
CA ASN A 506 11.27 37.75 7.41
C ASN A 506 10.78 37.12 8.72
N GLU A 507 9.46 36.99 8.90
CA GLU A 507 8.87 36.33 10.07
C GLU A 507 9.30 34.86 10.17
N ALA A 508 9.24 34.10 9.07
CA ALA A 508 9.67 32.71 9.07
C ALA A 508 11.19 32.59 9.31
N ALA A 509 11.99 33.50 8.74
CA ALA A 509 13.42 33.57 9.02
C ALA A 509 13.70 33.85 10.51
N ASP A 510 12.97 34.77 11.13
CA ASP A 510 13.09 35.08 12.55
C ASP A 510 12.68 33.91 13.43
N VAL A 511 11.62 33.16 13.07
CA VAL A 511 11.28 31.91 13.75
C VAL A 511 12.43 30.90 13.63
N ARG A 512 12.95 30.63 12.43
CA ARG A 512 14.05 29.66 12.24
C ARG A 512 15.34 30.02 12.99
N ARG A 513 15.60 31.31 13.25
CA ARG A 513 16.75 31.79 14.02
C ARG A 513 16.59 31.61 15.53
N ASN A 514 15.35 31.60 16.02
CA ASN A 514 15.04 31.56 17.45
C ASN A 514 14.49 30.22 17.93
N PHE A 515 13.99 29.39 17.00
CA PHE A 515 13.39 28.09 17.27
C PHE A 515 14.08 26.97 16.48
N GLU A 516 14.10 25.77 17.07
CA GLU A 516 14.19 24.51 16.37
C GLU A 516 12.79 23.89 16.37
N VAL A 517 12.19 23.77 15.19
CA VAL A 517 10.88 23.15 15.05
C VAL A 517 11.07 21.72 14.57
N PHE A 518 10.57 20.76 15.35
CA PHE A 518 10.54 19.35 15.01
C PHE A 518 9.14 18.98 14.52
N VAL A 519 9.02 18.32 13.37
CA VAL A 519 7.74 17.83 12.85
C VAL A 519 7.82 16.33 12.69
N VAL A 520 6.91 15.58 13.32
CA VAL A 520 6.93 14.10 13.31
C VAL A 520 5.63 13.51 12.77
N TRP A 521 5.75 12.57 11.83
CA TRP A 521 4.64 11.83 11.22
C TRP A 521 4.46 10.49 11.92
N VAL A 522 3.39 10.36 12.71
CA VAL A 522 3.26 9.25 13.66
C VAL A 522 2.66 7.99 13.01
N ASN A 523 1.52 8.08 12.33
CA ASN A 523 0.74 6.89 11.94
C ASN A 523 0.80 6.55 10.44
N SER A 524 1.99 6.17 9.95
CA SER A 524 2.17 5.85 8.52
C SER A 524 1.33 4.64 8.08
N THR A 525 1.23 3.59 8.92
CA THR A 525 0.47 2.38 8.58
C THR A 525 -1.03 2.64 8.49
N GLY A 526 -1.61 3.37 9.45
CA GLY A 526 -3.02 3.76 9.37
C GLY A 526 -3.31 4.71 8.23
N LEU A 527 -2.35 5.55 7.85
CA LEU A 527 -2.49 6.42 6.69
C LEU A 527 -2.56 5.60 5.40
N PHE A 528 -1.61 4.68 5.20
CA PHE A 528 -1.57 3.84 4.01
C PHE A 528 -2.77 2.90 3.90
N LEU A 529 -3.17 2.28 5.01
CA LEU A 529 -4.29 1.35 5.01
C LEU A 529 -5.65 2.05 5.16
N GLY A 530 -5.73 3.38 5.26
CA GLY A 530 -7.01 4.07 5.35
C GLY A 530 -7.79 3.73 6.63
N HIS A 531 -7.11 3.66 7.77
CA HIS A 531 -7.75 3.56 9.07
C HIS A 531 -7.86 4.94 9.71
N PRO A 532 -8.96 5.28 10.38
CA PRO A 532 -9.14 6.65 10.84
C PRO A 532 -8.33 7.01 12.09
N VAL A 533 -8.11 6.06 13.01
CA VAL A 533 -7.68 6.37 14.39
C VAL A 533 -6.62 5.42 14.98
N GLY A 534 -6.46 4.21 14.42
CA GLY A 534 -5.51 3.20 14.91
C GLY A 534 -4.28 3.08 14.02
N SER A 535 -3.22 2.46 14.54
CA SER A 535 -1.99 2.14 13.79
C SER A 535 -1.72 0.62 13.67
N GLU A 536 -2.45 -0.19 14.44
CA GLU A 536 -2.43 -1.65 14.39
C GLU A 536 -3.85 -2.14 14.14
N PHE A 537 -4.02 -3.10 13.23
CA PHE A 537 -5.33 -3.47 12.67
C PHE A 537 -5.71 -4.93 12.89
N THR A 538 -4.80 -5.70 13.48
CA THR A 538 -5.00 -7.10 13.83
C THR A 538 -4.57 -7.35 15.28
N GLY A 539 -5.05 -8.45 15.85
CA GLY A 539 -4.64 -8.88 17.19
C GLY A 539 -5.23 -8.04 18.33
N THR A 540 -4.50 -7.96 19.45
CA THR A 540 -4.99 -7.41 20.72
C THR A 540 -5.19 -5.89 20.70
N PHE A 541 -4.58 -5.18 19.76
CA PHE A 541 -4.56 -3.71 19.73
C PHE A 541 -5.34 -3.10 18.56
N ALA A 542 -6.06 -3.93 17.77
CA ALA A 542 -6.83 -3.50 16.59
C ALA A 542 -7.86 -2.38 16.83
N HIS A 543 -8.22 -2.14 18.09
CA HIS A 543 -9.20 -1.13 18.52
C HIS A 543 -8.56 0.11 19.17
N LYS A 544 -7.24 0.07 19.46
CA LYS A 544 -6.58 1.09 20.26
C LYS A 544 -6.46 2.38 19.45
N ASN A 545 -6.91 3.47 20.05
CA ASN A 545 -6.75 4.81 19.53
C ASN A 545 -5.31 5.27 19.77
N LEU A 546 -4.59 5.70 18.73
CA LEU A 546 -3.19 6.13 18.87
C LEU A 546 -3.04 7.37 19.76
N ASN A 547 -3.99 8.31 19.73
CA ASN A 547 -4.05 9.45 20.65
C ASN A 547 -4.63 9.09 22.04
N ARG A 548 -4.71 7.80 22.39
CA ARG A 548 -4.94 7.32 23.76
C ARG A 548 -3.80 6.45 24.26
N ASP A 549 -2.79 6.20 23.43
CA ASP A 549 -1.72 5.25 23.71
C ASP A 549 -0.48 5.89 24.34
N TRP A 550 -0.43 7.22 24.46
CA TRP A 550 0.75 7.93 24.97
C TRP A 550 1.05 7.69 26.45
N GLY A 551 0.12 7.08 27.21
CA GLY A 551 0.40 6.66 28.59
C GLY A 551 1.09 5.29 28.69
N ASP A 552 0.77 4.37 27.77
CA ASP A 552 1.16 2.96 27.84
C ASP A 552 2.23 2.59 26.82
N PHE A 553 2.21 3.24 25.65
CA PHE A 553 3.03 2.94 24.47
C PHE A 553 2.90 1.50 23.99
N ASP A 554 1.67 0.97 24.00
CA ASP A 554 1.40 -0.38 23.54
C ASP A 554 1.58 -0.49 22.03
N LEU A 555 1.22 0.55 21.27
CA LEU A 555 1.33 0.57 19.82
C LEU A 555 2.77 0.82 19.38
N GLU A 556 3.22 0.10 18.35
CA GLU A 556 4.56 0.27 17.78
C GLU A 556 4.82 1.74 17.39
N ALA A 557 3.83 2.39 16.77
CA ALA A 557 3.96 3.74 16.25
C ALA A 557 4.24 4.80 17.34
N SER A 558 3.51 4.77 18.45
CA SER A 558 3.71 5.72 19.56
C SER A 558 5.04 5.43 20.28
N ARG A 559 5.37 4.14 20.45
CA ARG A 559 6.58 3.69 21.14
C ARG A 559 7.84 4.12 20.41
N ASN A 560 7.88 3.94 19.09
CA ASN A 560 8.99 4.36 18.25
C ASN A 560 9.19 5.89 18.32
N VAL A 561 8.12 6.67 18.19
CA VAL A 561 8.19 8.13 18.28
C VAL A 561 8.64 8.59 19.67
N ARG A 562 8.11 8.00 20.75
CA ARG A 562 8.56 8.30 22.11
C ARG A 562 10.03 7.99 22.32
N ASN A 563 10.50 6.84 21.82
CA ASN A 563 11.91 6.46 21.93
C ASN A 563 12.80 7.45 21.18
N TRP A 564 12.41 7.87 19.98
CA TRP A 564 13.10 8.91 19.22
C TRP A 564 13.12 10.25 19.97
N ILE A 565 12.00 10.71 20.54
CA ILE A 565 11.95 11.96 21.33
C ILE A 565 12.89 11.89 22.55
N THR A 566 12.95 10.73 23.22
CA THR A 566 13.88 10.55 24.33
C THR A 566 15.33 10.52 23.87
N SER A 567 15.67 9.84 22.76
CA SER A 567 17.06 9.73 22.29
C SER A 567 17.61 11.02 21.69
N ASP A 568 16.82 11.66 20.82
CA ASP A 568 17.29 12.77 19.99
C ASP A 568 17.04 14.12 20.65
N LEU A 569 15.91 14.22 21.35
CA LEU A 569 15.48 15.49 21.93
C LEU A 569 15.77 15.56 23.43
N ASN A 570 16.12 14.45 24.08
CA ASN A 570 16.29 14.33 25.53
C ASN A 570 15.06 14.85 26.31
N ASN A 571 13.88 14.84 25.67
CA ASN A 571 12.67 15.53 26.14
C ASN A 571 12.86 17.03 26.45
N GLU A 572 13.91 17.67 25.96
CA GLU A 572 14.14 19.11 26.10
C GLU A 572 13.33 19.86 25.04
N LEU A 573 12.02 19.97 25.30
CA LEU A 573 11.06 20.70 24.49
C LEU A 573 10.50 21.86 25.32
N ASP A 574 10.19 22.97 24.66
CA ASP A 574 9.62 24.16 25.28
C ASP A 574 8.11 24.27 24.97
N PHE A 575 7.61 23.63 23.91
CA PHE A 575 6.18 23.61 23.58
C PHE A 575 5.82 22.45 22.63
N ILE A 576 4.55 22.03 22.66
CA ILE A 576 4.00 21.01 21.77
C ILE A 576 2.80 21.53 20.99
N ILE A 577 2.77 21.18 19.71
CA ILE A 577 1.65 21.38 18.80
C ILE A 577 1.21 20.00 18.33
N ASP A 578 -0.09 19.75 18.30
CA ASP A 578 -0.62 18.47 17.81
C ASP A 578 -1.75 18.70 16.81
N PHE A 579 -1.49 18.38 15.54
CA PHE A 579 -2.43 18.62 14.45
C PHE A 579 -3.43 17.45 14.33
N HIS A 580 -4.69 17.80 14.54
CA HIS A 580 -5.85 16.92 14.48
C HIS A 580 -6.95 17.51 13.57
N ASN A 581 -8.13 16.90 13.51
CA ASN A 581 -9.33 17.55 12.97
C ASN A 581 -10.60 17.17 13.75
N LEU A 582 -11.67 17.95 13.56
CA LEU A 582 -13.01 17.58 14.01
C LEU A 582 -13.90 17.26 12.83
N THR A 583 -14.63 16.16 12.97
CA THR A 583 -15.60 15.69 11.98
C THR A 583 -17.01 16.25 12.18
N TRP A 584 -17.27 16.91 13.32
CA TRP A 584 -18.62 17.33 13.73
C TRP A 584 -18.73 18.83 14.07
N SER A 585 -17.63 19.57 14.07
CA SER A 585 -17.62 21.00 14.39
C SER A 585 -17.87 21.85 13.15
N THR A 586 -18.64 22.93 13.31
CA THR A 586 -18.80 23.99 12.29
C THR A 586 -17.66 24.99 12.29
N ASP A 587 -16.84 25.03 13.34
CA ASP A 587 -15.72 25.96 13.49
C ASP A 587 -14.39 25.20 13.60
N ASP A 588 -13.31 25.83 13.14
CA ASP A 588 -11.95 25.40 13.45
C ASP A 588 -11.75 25.49 14.98
N ARG A 589 -10.97 24.59 15.59
CA ARG A 589 -10.80 24.57 17.05
C ARG A 589 -9.35 24.51 17.49
N ILE A 590 -9.12 25.04 18.69
CA ILE A 590 -7.88 24.85 19.45
C ILE A 590 -8.23 24.37 20.85
N PHE A 591 -7.78 23.16 21.20
CA PHE A 591 -7.76 22.67 22.56
C PHE A 591 -6.41 22.99 23.19
N ARG A 592 -6.40 23.84 24.20
CA ARG A 592 -5.16 24.32 24.83
C ARG A 592 -5.08 23.97 26.30
N ASP A 593 -3.87 23.95 26.82
CA ASP A 593 -3.68 23.99 28.26
C ASP A 593 -4.19 25.32 28.88
N PRO A 594 -4.77 25.30 30.09
CA PRO A 594 -5.20 26.50 30.82
C PRO A 594 -4.00 27.25 31.43
N THR A 595 -2.97 27.48 30.63
CA THR A 595 -1.69 28.10 31.02
C THR A 595 -1.42 29.31 30.16
N SER A 596 -0.60 30.26 30.65
CA SER A 596 -0.45 31.54 29.94
C SER A 596 0.16 31.39 28.55
N VAL A 597 1.09 30.45 28.34
CA VAL A 597 1.74 30.30 27.03
C VAL A 597 0.79 29.66 26.02
N ALA A 598 0.08 28.59 26.40
CA ALA A 598 -0.87 27.95 25.50
C ALA A 598 -2.08 28.86 25.16
N ILE A 599 -2.50 29.74 26.09
CA ILE A 599 -3.48 30.80 25.82
C ILE A 599 -2.91 31.81 24.83
N GLU A 600 -1.75 32.41 25.12
CA GLU A 600 -1.12 33.42 24.26
C GLU A 600 -0.85 32.89 22.84
N PHE A 601 -0.42 31.63 22.72
CA PHE A 601 -0.25 30.96 21.43
C PHE A 601 -1.58 30.80 20.69
N SER A 602 -2.64 30.34 21.37
CA SER A 602 -3.95 30.16 20.74
C SER A 602 -4.52 31.49 20.24
N ASP A 603 -4.37 32.55 21.03
CA ASP A 603 -4.81 33.90 20.66
C ASP A 603 -4.03 34.44 19.45
N ALA A 604 -2.73 34.14 19.37
CA ALA A 604 -1.92 34.49 18.21
C ALA A 604 -2.35 33.74 16.95
N VAL A 605 -2.67 32.44 17.03
CA VAL A 605 -3.20 31.69 15.88
C VAL A 605 -4.53 32.28 15.41
N ASP A 606 -5.46 32.58 16.33
CA ASP A 606 -6.75 33.19 16.04
C ASP A 606 -6.60 34.59 15.40
N ALA A 607 -5.64 35.39 15.86
CA ALA A 607 -5.36 36.70 15.28
C ALA A 607 -4.78 36.63 13.85
N ARG A 608 -4.04 35.57 13.52
CA ARG A 608 -3.37 35.38 12.21
C ARG A 608 -4.23 34.67 11.18
N TYR A 609 -5.18 33.86 11.62
CA TYR A 609 -6.05 33.08 10.74
C TYR A 609 -7.34 33.85 10.43
N SER A 610 -7.74 33.91 9.16
CA SER A 610 -8.95 34.66 8.75
C SER A 610 -10.26 33.90 8.99
N GLY A 611 -10.20 32.61 9.33
CA GLY A 611 -11.37 31.83 9.70
C GLY A 611 -11.70 31.95 11.19
N ASN A 612 -12.88 31.48 11.59
CA ASN A 612 -13.28 31.50 12.99
C ASN A 612 -12.67 30.33 13.76
N ILE A 613 -11.99 30.61 14.87
CA ILE A 613 -11.48 29.59 15.78
C ILE A 613 -12.30 29.58 17.07
N THR A 614 -12.87 28.43 17.41
CA THR A 614 -13.37 28.17 18.75
C THR A 614 -12.24 27.64 19.63
N GLN A 615 -11.94 28.41 20.65
CA GLN A 615 -10.91 28.11 21.63
C GLN A 615 -11.52 27.39 22.85
N GLN A 616 -10.93 26.27 23.27
CA GLN A 616 -11.41 25.48 24.42
C GLN A 616 -10.25 25.01 25.30
N GLU A 617 -10.47 24.99 26.62
CA GLU A 617 -9.52 24.38 27.55
C GLU A 617 -9.56 22.85 27.44
N ASN A 618 -8.36 22.26 27.36
CA ASN A 618 -8.20 20.82 27.27
C ASN A 618 -8.45 20.18 28.65
N THR A 619 -9.56 19.47 28.78
CA THR A 619 -9.94 18.70 29.98
C THR A 619 -9.69 17.19 29.82
N ALA A 620 -8.97 16.80 28.77
CA ALA A 620 -8.77 15.41 28.39
C ALA A 620 -7.94 14.59 29.41
N PRO A 621 -8.17 13.27 29.51
CA PRO A 621 -7.40 12.38 30.39
C PRO A 621 -5.96 12.13 29.88
N SER A 622 -5.15 11.43 30.69
CA SER A 622 -3.68 11.31 30.53
C SER A 622 -3.13 10.61 29.29
N GLY A 623 -3.99 10.08 28.41
CA GLY A 623 -3.57 9.29 27.25
C GLY A 623 -3.33 10.09 25.95
N PHE A 624 -3.60 11.39 25.95
CA PHE A 624 -3.46 12.26 24.77
C PHE A 624 -2.02 12.77 24.68
N THR A 625 -1.50 12.94 23.47
CA THR A 625 -0.19 13.56 23.15
C THR A 625 0.15 14.77 24.03
N THR A 626 -0.58 15.88 23.88
CA THR A 626 -0.33 17.17 24.55
C THR A 626 -0.39 17.03 26.06
N TYR A 627 -1.39 16.30 26.55
CA TYR A 627 -1.59 16.10 27.98
C TYR A 627 -0.52 15.17 28.59
N TYR A 628 -0.08 14.12 27.89
CA TYR A 628 0.99 13.24 28.34
C TYR A 628 2.26 14.04 28.65
N TYR A 629 2.66 14.92 27.72
CA TYR A 629 3.86 15.72 27.89
C TYR A 629 3.72 16.79 28.96
N LYS A 630 2.54 17.40 29.09
CA LYS A 630 2.26 18.30 30.21
C LYS A 630 2.42 17.61 31.56
N ILE A 631 1.81 16.45 31.74
CA ILE A 631 1.82 15.75 33.04
C ILE A 631 3.19 15.14 33.36
N ASN A 632 3.84 14.50 32.39
CA ASN A 632 5.06 13.75 32.65
C ASN A 632 6.34 14.59 32.51
N HIS A 633 6.27 15.69 31.76
CA HIS A 633 7.44 16.51 31.44
C HIS A 633 7.27 18.00 31.75
N GLY A 634 6.06 18.44 32.14
CA GLY A 634 5.77 19.86 32.39
C GLY A 634 5.77 20.72 31.12
N ILE A 635 5.66 20.10 29.95
CA ILE A 635 5.70 20.79 28.65
C ILE A 635 4.26 21.12 28.24
N GLU A 636 3.97 22.39 28.08
CA GLU A 636 2.66 22.87 27.65
C GLU A 636 2.44 22.61 26.14
N GLY A 637 1.17 22.55 25.73
CA GLY A 637 0.86 22.46 24.31
C GLY A 637 -0.57 22.83 23.93
N ALA A 638 -0.82 22.73 22.63
CA ALA A 638 -2.12 22.91 22.03
C ALA A 638 -2.38 21.84 20.97
N THR A 639 -3.60 21.29 20.99
CA THR A 639 -4.14 20.45 19.92
C THR A 639 -4.95 21.33 18.98
N LEU A 640 -4.61 21.29 17.70
CA LEU A 640 -5.15 22.14 16.65
C LEU A 640 -6.06 21.33 15.74
N GLU A 641 -7.28 21.79 15.51
CA GLU A 641 -8.30 21.02 14.82
C GLU A 641 -9.01 21.87 13.76
N PRO A 642 -8.41 22.03 12.57
CA PRO A 642 -9.14 22.52 11.42
C PRO A 642 -10.42 21.70 11.18
N ARG A 643 -11.53 22.37 10.90
CA ARG A 643 -12.83 21.75 10.65
C ARG A 643 -12.86 21.03 9.32
N ARG A 644 -13.59 19.93 9.26
CA ARG A 644 -13.97 19.32 7.98
C ARG A 644 -14.95 20.23 7.22
N GLY A 645 -14.83 20.29 5.89
CA GLY A 645 -15.81 21.01 5.06
C GLY A 645 -15.46 22.46 4.71
N SER A 646 -14.18 22.84 4.77
CA SER A 646 -13.74 24.12 4.23
C SER A 646 -13.99 24.22 2.71
N ASN A 647 -14.18 25.42 2.18
CA ASN A 647 -14.47 25.62 0.76
C ASN A 647 -13.24 25.48 -0.16
N SER A 648 -12.02 25.37 0.40
CA SER A 648 -10.81 25.22 -0.40
C SER A 648 -9.69 24.53 0.39
N LEU A 649 -8.82 23.84 -0.35
CA LEU A 649 -7.58 23.26 0.16
C LEU A 649 -6.67 24.32 0.81
N SER A 650 -6.63 25.50 0.20
CA SER A 650 -5.81 26.63 0.64
C SER A 650 -6.14 27.10 2.06
N ASN A 651 -7.40 26.95 2.50
CA ASN A 651 -7.78 27.36 3.85
C ASN A 651 -7.09 26.49 4.92
N TYR A 652 -6.91 25.19 4.66
CA TYR A 652 -6.17 24.30 5.56
C TYR A 652 -4.70 24.68 5.62
N GLN A 653 -4.09 24.97 4.48
CA GLN A 653 -2.70 25.45 4.41
C GLN A 653 -2.53 26.83 5.07
N GLN A 654 -3.50 27.73 4.93
CA GLN A 654 -3.52 29.03 5.61
C GLN A 654 -3.64 28.88 7.12
N PHE A 655 -4.46 27.94 7.61
CA PHE A 655 -4.53 27.60 9.03
C PHE A 655 -3.13 27.18 9.53
N GLY A 656 -2.47 26.27 8.82
CA GLY A 656 -1.08 25.87 9.10
C GLY A 656 -0.09 27.04 9.08
N SER A 657 -0.20 27.92 8.09
CA SER A 657 0.65 29.11 7.97
C SER A 657 0.45 30.07 9.14
N ALA A 658 -0.80 30.25 9.59
CA ALA A 658 -1.12 31.07 10.76
C ALA A 658 -0.51 30.49 12.05
N VAL A 659 -0.44 29.17 12.17
CA VAL A 659 0.27 28.48 13.26
C VAL A 659 1.76 28.81 13.26
N GLY A 660 2.39 28.84 12.07
CA GLY A 660 3.78 29.27 11.91
C GLY A 660 3.98 30.73 12.33
N ALA A 661 3.13 31.62 11.82
CA ALA A 661 3.16 33.05 12.15
C ALA A 661 2.93 33.33 13.65
N ALA A 662 2.08 32.56 14.32
CA ALA A 662 1.85 32.67 15.74
C ALA A 662 3.12 32.42 16.58
N LEU A 663 4.06 31.59 16.11
CA LEU A 663 5.37 31.42 16.78
C LEU A 663 6.20 32.71 16.74
N GLN A 664 6.06 33.51 15.69
CA GLN A 664 6.71 34.83 15.61
C GLN A 664 6.07 35.81 16.60
N ASP A 665 4.73 35.84 16.72
CA ASP A 665 4.05 36.70 17.71
C ASP A 665 4.48 36.34 19.14
N MET A 666 4.62 35.04 19.42
CA MET A 666 5.07 34.53 20.71
C MET A 666 6.53 34.89 21.03
N LEU A 667 7.38 35.03 20.01
CA LEU A 667 8.74 35.53 20.16
C LEU A 667 8.75 37.02 20.54
N GLU A 668 7.91 37.82 19.89
CA GLU A 668 7.81 39.27 20.12
C GLU A 668 7.21 39.61 21.49
N SER A 669 6.18 38.87 21.91
CA SER A 669 5.55 39.04 23.23
C SER A 669 6.48 38.61 24.38
N GLY A 670 7.51 37.81 24.08
CA GLY A 670 8.39 37.21 25.07
C GLY A 670 7.70 36.13 25.90
N ALA A 671 6.58 35.58 25.42
CA ALA A 671 5.83 34.51 26.09
C ALA A 671 6.74 33.33 26.48
N PHE A 672 7.64 32.93 25.57
CA PHE A 672 8.59 31.85 25.80
C PHE A 672 9.72 32.21 26.77
N GLY A 673 9.98 33.51 27.03
CA GLY A 673 10.94 33.95 28.03
C GLY A 673 10.53 33.60 29.47
N ARG A 674 9.29 33.13 29.67
CA ARG A 674 8.79 32.62 30.96
C ARG A 674 9.20 31.17 31.22
N PHE A 675 9.62 30.42 30.19
CA PHE A 675 10.27 29.13 30.37
C PHE A 675 11.68 29.38 30.89
N THR A 676 11.80 29.52 32.21
CA THR A 676 13.09 29.27 32.83
C THR A 676 13.35 27.78 32.66
N ARG A 677 14.24 27.42 31.72
CA ARG A 677 14.93 26.11 31.79
C ARG A 677 15.70 26.11 33.09
N SER A 678 15.02 25.79 34.18
CA SER A 678 15.64 25.49 35.45
C SER A 678 16.66 24.41 35.12
N SER A 679 17.95 24.74 35.21
CA SER A 679 19.05 23.75 35.16
C SER A 679 18.95 22.71 36.29
N THR A 680 17.88 22.78 37.08
CA THR A 680 17.47 21.90 38.15
C THR A 680 16.04 21.40 37.93
N GLN A 681 15.69 20.97 36.71
CA GLN A 681 14.59 20.01 36.56
C GLN A 681 15.06 18.70 37.23
N LEU A 682 14.94 18.66 38.55
CA LEU A 682 15.16 17.46 39.35
C LEU A 682 14.25 16.37 38.75
N PRO A 683 14.74 15.14 38.57
CA PRO A 683 13.92 14.05 38.07
C PRO A 683 12.66 13.98 38.94
N TYR A 684 11.50 14.15 38.29
CA TYR A 684 10.21 14.08 38.97
C TYR A 684 10.15 12.80 39.81
N PRO A 685 9.68 12.85 41.07
CA PRO A 685 9.53 11.68 41.93
C PRO A 685 8.27 10.91 41.51
N GLY A 686 8.29 10.35 40.30
CA GLY A 686 7.15 9.66 39.67
C GLY A 686 7.28 8.13 39.63
N MET A 687 8.45 7.56 39.90
CA MET A 687 8.58 6.11 40.11
C MET A 687 8.47 5.80 41.61
N PHE A 688 7.25 5.71 42.12
CA PHE A 688 7.00 4.95 43.34
C PHE A 688 7.17 3.46 43.02
N GLY A 689 8.42 3.01 42.95
CA GLY A 689 8.73 1.64 43.32
C GLY A 689 8.24 1.45 44.76
N ARG A 690 7.32 0.52 44.99
CA ARG A 690 7.02 0.03 46.34
C ARG A 690 8.31 -0.55 46.92
N VAL A 691 9.08 0.28 47.62
CA VAL A 691 10.08 -0.19 48.57
C VAL A 691 9.31 -0.57 49.82
N SER A 692 9.02 -1.86 49.97
CA SER A 692 8.68 -2.42 51.28
C SER A 692 9.90 -2.22 52.18
N VAL A 693 9.85 -1.20 53.04
CA VAL A 693 10.85 -1.02 54.10
C VAL A 693 10.59 -2.10 55.15
N VAL A 694 11.37 -3.17 55.09
CA VAL A 694 11.56 -4.10 56.20
C VAL A 694 12.80 -3.66 56.97
N GLY A 695 12.58 -2.98 58.08
CA GLY A 695 13.44 -3.03 59.26
C GLY A 695 14.73 -2.19 59.28
N PHE A 696 14.98 -1.64 60.47
CA PHE A 696 16.22 -1.18 61.08
C PHE A 696 16.56 0.33 61.08
N THR A 697 16.28 0.93 62.25
CA THR A 697 17.17 1.68 63.16
C THR A 697 18.16 2.72 62.59
N THR A 698 17.84 3.98 62.90
CA THR A 698 18.73 5.12 63.26
C THR A 698 19.89 5.49 62.31
N VAL A 699 19.73 6.61 61.59
CA VAL A 699 20.80 7.61 61.41
C VAL A 699 20.21 9.02 61.47
N ARG A 700 20.57 9.79 62.50
CA ARG A 700 20.47 11.26 62.50
C ARG A 700 21.57 11.80 61.60
N SER A 701 21.23 12.64 60.62
CA SER A 701 22.17 13.64 60.14
C SER A 701 21.44 14.96 59.90
N VAL A 702 22.11 16.02 60.30
CA VAL A 702 21.67 17.40 60.43
C VAL A 702 21.83 18.08 59.08
N ILE A 703 20.76 18.67 58.55
CA ILE A 703 20.85 19.66 57.47
C ILE A 703 20.86 21.03 58.13
N THR A 704 22.02 21.69 58.11
CA THR A 704 22.15 23.11 58.46
C THR A 704 21.82 23.92 57.20
N ALA A 705 20.68 24.61 57.23
CA ALA A 705 20.36 25.65 56.28
C ALA A 705 21.21 26.89 56.57
N VAL A 706 21.84 27.45 55.54
CA VAL A 706 22.36 28.82 55.54
C VAL A 706 21.40 29.63 54.68
N TRP A 707 20.80 30.65 55.29
CA TRP A 707 19.95 31.66 54.67
C TRP A 707 20.78 32.66 53.88
#